data_AF-E3H7E0-F1
#
_entry.id   AF-E3H7E0-F1
#
_cell.length_a   1.000
_cell.length_b   1.000
_cell.length_c   1.000
_cell.angle_alpha   90.00
_cell.angle_beta   90.00
_cell.angle_gamma   90.00
#
_symmetry.space_group_name_H-M   'P 1'
#
loop_
_entity.id
_entity.type
_entity.pdbx_description
1 polymer ?
#
loop_
_entity_poly.entity_id
_entity_poly.type
_entity_poly.pdbx_seq_one_letter_code
_entity_poly.pdbx_strand_id
1 'polypeptide(L)'
;MAKRPAYYIDFVNNRIKEKMVEFKWYPGYSIGQKQKSIISLHENFLLEFPNANILEISSKSLENLGIKLSAFNLMIQTKKGKAFSVECAFQGSKVFKKGGPYIDLFHKTSREAKKDPRIKNSGPLVKFEYNKNEWSLEPKTFFYDWLYINSLYRNKELAQEIIKYDSFTDIEFNPEKSINCQARAAALFVLLKKLNIIDNAMKSINEYKKSVAPFYELNRDNFSKNFEKENKNKQLSLSQVSLKSEPKINNKEIIRMDHKVHNKIVSYIWSIADDVLRDIFVRGKYRDVILPFTVLRRIDILLEESKEKVLEMNKFFEENNINDKSGLEKITGYPFYNTSPFTMGKNSLKDSEYPFVSLLSDPDKIDSNLEEYLDGFSPNIQEIISKFKVRNQLETMQDAGITFGLIDKLTSGSINLSPYEVKNSKGEILPALTNLGMGYVFEELIRKFNEENNEEAGEHFTPREIIKLMTHIIFEPIKDILKEREGARFSIYDPACGSGGMLTEAEDFALKITDNKCIFSLFGQEVNPETWAICTGDMLIKGEKASNIGYGSTLSNDEFKGHKFDFILSNPPYGKSWKNDVDAIVENRGKKGKEIIKDPRFKVGLPTISDGQLLFLVNMISKMKNDTELGSRIASVHNGSSLFTGDAGQGESEIRKMILENDLLECIIALSTNIFYNTGIPTYIWILSNRKEERRKGKVQLINAIDIYTPLRKNLGQKNCELTKTQIDSITKIYLDFKKTETSKIFDNEDFGYNKIIVERPLRLKAKITNEAIESLRYEKTIIDEAKWIYRKYGDKVYDGLKDVKKDIENWIEKNEIKISPANKKKIFDVNVWKSQEELMKITEQLLEEIGEIEFDNFNTFKDLIGDTLNKLDIKIGKKDLDLIFNAITWKDEEGEPVIKKVEKDGTIIYEADSDLRDSESVPLNEDIHEYFEREVLNYIPDAWIDESKTQKGYSISFTRYFYNFTPPRSLEAIASEIEKLQEETEGIMEEFLND
;
A
#
# COMPACT_ATOMS: atom_id res chain seq x y z
N MET A 1 -0.25 -11.82 -3.95
CA MET A 1 -1.57 -11.30 -3.55
C MET A 1 -2.54 -11.43 -4.71
N ALA A 2 -3.82 -11.67 -4.45
CA ALA A 2 -4.89 -11.63 -5.45
C ALA A 2 -5.99 -10.67 -4.99
N LYS A 3 -6.84 -10.23 -5.92
CA LYS A 3 -8.01 -9.39 -5.62
C LYS A 3 -9.30 -10.11 -6.00
N ARG A 4 -10.27 -10.10 -5.08
CA ARG A 4 -11.62 -10.64 -5.30
C ARG A 4 -12.66 -9.68 -4.72
N PRO A 5 -13.82 -9.55 -5.35
CA PRO A 5 -14.90 -8.74 -4.79
C PRO A 5 -15.59 -9.48 -3.64
N ALA A 6 -15.82 -8.74 -2.56
CA ALA A 6 -16.77 -9.07 -1.51
C ALA A 6 -18.00 -8.16 -1.67
N TYR A 7 -19.19 -8.75 -1.52
CA TYR A 7 -20.47 -8.05 -1.64
C TYR A 7 -21.11 -7.95 -0.28
N TYR A 8 -21.37 -6.75 0.20
CA TYR A 8 -22.03 -6.53 1.49
C TYR A 8 -23.24 -5.62 1.37
N ILE A 9 -24.15 -5.75 2.32
CA ILE A 9 -25.44 -5.05 2.28
C ILE A 9 -25.36 -3.78 3.14
N ASP A 10 -25.53 -2.63 2.49
CA ASP A 10 -25.69 -1.33 3.14
C ASP A 10 -27.18 -1.13 3.45
N PHE A 11 -27.61 -1.57 4.64
CA PHE A 11 -29.00 -1.48 5.09
C PHE A 11 -29.48 -0.04 5.28
N VAL A 12 -28.57 0.93 5.52
CA VAL A 12 -28.94 2.34 5.67
C VAL A 12 -29.41 2.92 4.34
N ASN A 13 -28.73 2.55 3.26
CA ASN A 13 -29.01 3.06 1.92
C ASN A 13 -29.76 2.06 1.01
N ASN A 14 -30.18 0.91 1.56
CA ASN A 14 -30.88 -0.17 0.86
C ASN A 14 -30.19 -0.61 -0.45
N ARG A 15 -28.87 -0.80 -0.41
CA ARG A 15 -28.08 -1.18 -1.60
C ARG A 15 -27.01 -2.23 -1.29
N ILE A 16 -26.58 -2.93 -2.33
CA ILE A 16 -25.42 -3.82 -2.27
C ILE A 16 -24.19 -3.00 -2.64
N LYS A 17 -23.14 -3.11 -1.85
CA LYS A 17 -21.84 -2.53 -2.17
C LYS A 17 -20.84 -3.63 -2.51
N GLU A 18 -19.99 -3.33 -3.46
CA GLU A 18 -18.86 -4.17 -3.84
C GLU A 18 -17.58 -3.58 -3.25
N LYS A 19 -16.77 -4.41 -2.60
CA LYS A 19 -15.42 -4.06 -2.15
C LYS A 19 -14.43 -5.03 -2.75
N MET A 20 -13.44 -4.53 -3.48
CA MET A 20 -12.30 -5.34 -3.91
C MET A 20 -11.36 -5.57 -2.71
N VAL A 21 -11.26 -6.82 -2.29
CA VAL A 21 -10.42 -7.24 -1.16
C VAL A 21 -9.13 -7.85 -1.70
N GLU A 22 -8.00 -7.36 -1.22
CA GLU A 22 -6.69 -7.93 -1.53
C GLU A 22 -6.31 -8.95 -0.45
N PHE A 23 -5.89 -10.14 -0.85
CA PHE A 23 -5.63 -11.25 0.08
C PHE A 23 -4.51 -12.16 -0.42
N LYS A 24 -4.00 -13.02 0.47
CA LYS A 24 -3.00 -14.02 0.11
C LYS A 24 -3.68 -15.16 -0.63
N TRP A 25 -3.36 -15.27 -1.91
CA TRP A 25 -3.77 -16.40 -2.73
C TRP A 25 -2.84 -17.58 -2.48
N TYR A 26 -3.43 -18.71 -2.12
CA TYR A 26 -2.71 -19.97 -2.00
C TYR A 26 -2.93 -20.77 -3.29
N PRO A 27 -1.91 -20.88 -4.17
CA PRO A 27 -2.03 -21.61 -5.42
C PRO A 27 -2.24 -23.10 -5.15
N GLY A 28 -2.98 -23.76 -6.05
CA GLY A 28 -3.36 -25.16 -5.88
C GLY A 28 -4.84 -25.42 -6.19
N TYR A 29 -5.14 -26.66 -6.58
CA TYR A 29 -6.50 -27.12 -6.90
C TYR A 29 -7.19 -27.86 -5.74
N SER A 30 -6.44 -28.21 -4.68
CA SER A 30 -7.00 -28.89 -3.52
C SER A 30 -8.02 -28.02 -2.79
N ILE A 31 -9.00 -28.68 -2.17
CA ILE A 31 -10.04 -27.98 -1.37
C ILE A 31 -9.37 -27.20 -0.24
N GLY A 32 -8.38 -27.78 0.44
CA GLY A 32 -7.63 -27.13 1.52
C GLY A 32 -6.92 -25.84 1.09
N GLN A 33 -6.26 -25.81 -0.07
CA GLN A 33 -5.61 -24.58 -0.56
C GLN A 33 -6.62 -23.49 -0.96
N LYS A 34 -7.77 -23.89 -1.53
CA LYS A 34 -8.87 -22.95 -1.77
C LYS A 34 -9.46 -22.42 -0.47
N GLN A 35 -9.60 -23.26 0.54
CA GLN A 35 -10.07 -22.86 1.87
C GLN A 35 -9.07 -21.92 2.57
N LYS A 36 -7.75 -22.18 2.52
CA LYS A 36 -6.73 -21.22 2.99
C LYS A 36 -6.86 -19.85 2.30
N SER A 37 -7.16 -19.85 0.99
CA SER A 37 -7.41 -18.63 0.22
C SER A 37 -8.71 -17.92 0.64
N ILE A 38 -9.78 -18.68 0.94
CA ILE A 38 -11.06 -18.16 1.44
C ILE A 38 -10.86 -17.52 2.82
N ILE A 39 -10.15 -18.20 3.74
CA ILE A 39 -9.83 -17.68 5.08
C ILE A 39 -9.10 -16.35 4.95
N SER A 40 -8.04 -16.31 4.13
CA SER A 40 -7.31 -15.06 3.91
C SER A 40 -8.19 -13.96 3.30
N LEU A 41 -9.09 -14.29 2.37
CA LEU A 41 -10.04 -13.33 1.79
C LEU A 41 -11.00 -12.78 2.85
N HIS A 42 -11.57 -13.64 3.69
CA HIS A 42 -12.49 -13.25 4.77
C HIS A 42 -11.78 -12.43 5.84
N GLU A 43 -10.61 -12.84 6.29
CA GLU A 43 -9.78 -12.10 7.24
C GLU A 43 -9.51 -10.67 6.76
N ASN A 44 -9.08 -10.51 5.50
CA ASN A 44 -8.79 -9.20 4.92
C ASN A 44 -10.05 -8.35 4.75
N PHE A 45 -11.21 -8.95 4.47
CA PHE A 45 -12.48 -8.23 4.43
C PHE A 45 -12.91 -7.75 5.82
N LEU A 46 -12.77 -8.61 6.84
CA LEU A 46 -13.14 -8.32 8.22
C LEU A 46 -12.23 -7.28 8.88
N LEU A 47 -11.01 -7.04 8.37
CA LEU A 47 -10.18 -5.90 8.79
C LEU A 47 -10.87 -4.55 8.56
N GLU A 48 -11.66 -4.41 7.49
CA GLU A 48 -12.41 -3.19 7.18
C GLU A 48 -13.84 -3.23 7.73
N PHE A 49 -14.42 -4.42 7.84
CA PHE A 49 -15.81 -4.63 8.27
C PHE A 49 -15.89 -5.67 9.42
N PRO A 50 -15.41 -5.34 10.63
CA PRO A 50 -15.23 -6.32 11.72
C PRO A 50 -16.55 -6.94 12.24
N ASN A 51 -17.68 -6.27 12.01
CA ASN A 51 -19.00 -6.75 12.42
C ASN A 51 -19.76 -7.47 11.29
N ALA A 52 -19.15 -7.62 10.11
CA ALA A 52 -19.81 -8.29 9.00
C ALA A 52 -19.92 -9.79 9.26
N ASN A 53 -21.09 -10.36 8.96
CA ASN A 53 -21.29 -11.80 9.01
C ASN A 53 -21.16 -12.34 7.57
N ILE A 54 -19.95 -12.79 7.25
CA ILE A 54 -19.51 -13.13 5.90
C ILE A 54 -19.69 -14.62 5.58
N LEU A 55 -20.21 -14.92 4.39
CA LEU A 55 -20.31 -16.29 3.87
C LEU A 55 -19.61 -16.43 2.53
N GLU A 56 -18.73 -17.43 2.41
CA GLU A 56 -18.20 -17.86 1.13
C GLU A 56 -19.23 -18.74 0.41
N ILE A 57 -19.64 -18.34 -0.79
CA ILE A 57 -20.51 -19.12 -1.65
C ILE A 57 -19.66 -19.67 -2.79
N SER A 58 -19.24 -20.93 -2.64
CA SER A 58 -18.57 -21.71 -3.68
C SER A 58 -18.59 -23.19 -3.32
N SER A 59 -18.24 -24.06 -4.27
CA SER A 59 -18.08 -25.50 -4.01
C SER A 59 -16.95 -25.83 -3.03
N LYS A 60 -16.18 -24.82 -2.59
CA LYS A 60 -15.01 -24.90 -1.73
C LYS A 60 -15.18 -24.18 -0.40
N SER A 61 -16.38 -23.69 -0.10
CA SER A 61 -16.69 -23.02 1.16
C SER A 61 -16.33 -23.89 2.37
N LEU A 62 -15.97 -23.25 3.47
CA LEU A 62 -15.77 -23.90 4.77
C LEU A 62 -17.12 -24.27 5.42
N GLU A 63 -18.18 -23.58 5.03
CA GLU A 63 -19.52 -23.77 5.58
C GLU A 63 -20.40 -24.59 4.62
N ASN A 64 -21.08 -25.60 5.16
CA ASN A 64 -21.98 -26.46 4.37
C ASN A 64 -23.07 -25.64 3.65
N LEU A 65 -23.55 -24.56 4.28
CA LEU A 65 -24.51 -23.63 3.67
C LEU A 65 -23.94 -23.00 2.39
N GLY A 66 -22.71 -22.49 2.42
CA GLY A 66 -22.02 -21.93 1.26
C GLY A 66 -21.82 -22.93 0.12
N ILE A 67 -21.52 -24.19 0.46
CA ILE A 67 -21.43 -25.30 -0.51
C ILE A 67 -22.79 -25.55 -1.18
N LYS A 68 -23.87 -25.67 -0.39
CA LYS A 68 -25.24 -25.89 -0.90
C LYS A 68 -25.75 -24.72 -1.75
N LEU A 69 -25.32 -23.50 -1.44
CA LEU A 69 -25.71 -22.28 -2.17
C LEU A 69 -24.95 -22.10 -3.50
N SER A 70 -23.79 -22.73 -3.68
CA SER A 70 -23.03 -22.61 -4.94
C SER A 70 -23.88 -23.01 -6.16
N ALA A 71 -23.68 -22.36 -7.31
CA ALA A 71 -24.48 -22.58 -8.51
C ALA A 71 -24.41 -24.03 -9.04
N PHE A 72 -23.39 -24.79 -8.63
CA PHE A 72 -23.24 -26.21 -8.96
C PHE A 72 -24.16 -27.11 -8.11
N ASN A 73 -24.47 -26.69 -6.88
CA ASN A 73 -25.23 -27.49 -5.91
C ASN A 73 -26.64 -26.94 -5.64
N LEU A 74 -26.91 -25.66 -5.92
CA LEU A 74 -28.24 -25.08 -5.75
C LEU A 74 -29.17 -25.63 -6.84
N MET A 75 -30.10 -26.51 -6.44
CA MET A 75 -30.97 -27.25 -7.36
C MET A 75 -32.29 -26.54 -7.64
N ILE A 76 -32.70 -26.54 -8.91
CA ILE A 76 -34.02 -26.15 -9.41
C ILE A 76 -34.89 -27.41 -9.51
N GLN A 77 -35.95 -27.47 -8.71
CA GLN A 77 -36.93 -28.55 -8.80
C GLN A 77 -38.06 -28.18 -9.78
N THR A 78 -38.34 -29.09 -10.73
CA THR A 78 -39.46 -28.97 -11.66
C THR A 78 -40.72 -29.64 -11.10
N LYS A 79 -41.90 -29.22 -11.56
CA LYS A 79 -43.19 -29.82 -11.18
C LYS A 79 -43.32 -31.31 -11.53
N LYS A 80 -42.42 -31.85 -12.37
CA LYS A 80 -42.36 -33.26 -12.79
C LYS A 80 -41.30 -34.08 -12.02
N GLY A 81 -40.79 -33.57 -10.90
CA GLY A 81 -39.82 -34.28 -10.05
C GLY A 81 -38.38 -34.35 -10.58
N LYS A 82 -38.08 -33.74 -11.74
CA LYS A 82 -36.71 -33.59 -12.22
C LYS A 82 -36.02 -32.41 -11.55
N ALA A 83 -34.75 -32.56 -11.16
CA ALA A 83 -33.94 -31.52 -10.57
C ALA A 83 -32.65 -31.30 -11.37
N PHE A 84 -32.21 -30.05 -11.49
CA PHE A 84 -30.94 -29.68 -12.12
C PHE A 84 -30.38 -28.43 -11.45
N SER A 85 -29.06 -28.21 -11.52
CA SER A 85 -28.45 -27.07 -10.83
C SER A 85 -28.67 -25.74 -11.56
N VAL A 86 -28.48 -24.63 -10.83
CA VAL A 86 -28.50 -23.28 -11.39
C VAL A 86 -27.48 -23.13 -12.52
N GLU A 87 -26.29 -23.73 -12.42
CA GLU A 87 -25.28 -23.72 -13.48
C GLU A 87 -25.80 -24.40 -14.76
N CYS A 88 -26.39 -25.59 -14.65
CA CYS A 88 -26.94 -26.30 -15.82
C CYS A 88 -28.06 -25.49 -16.49
N ALA A 89 -28.94 -24.90 -15.68
CA ALA A 89 -30.00 -24.03 -16.16
C ALA A 89 -29.46 -22.78 -16.87
N PHE A 90 -28.44 -22.14 -16.30
CA PHE A 90 -27.83 -20.95 -16.87
C PHE A 90 -27.15 -21.23 -18.21
N GLN A 91 -26.38 -22.32 -18.31
CA GLN A 91 -25.69 -22.69 -19.56
C GLN A 91 -26.69 -23.15 -20.63
N GLY A 92 -27.69 -23.95 -20.27
CA GLY A 92 -28.71 -24.43 -21.22
C GLY A 92 -29.64 -23.32 -21.73
N SER A 93 -29.79 -22.23 -21.00
CA SER A 93 -30.61 -21.08 -21.42
C SER A 93 -29.93 -20.11 -22.39
N LYS A 94 -28.65 -20.30 -22.72
CA LYS A 94 -27.94 -19.41 -23.63
C LYS A 94 -28.39 -19.59 -25.08
N VAL A 95 -28.72 -18.49 -25.74
CA VAL A 95 -29.05 -18.44 -27.17
C VAL A 95 -27.99 -17.62 -27.89
N PHE A 96 -27.24 -18.27 -28.76
CA PHE A 96 -26.19 -17.70 -29.58
C PHE A 96 -26.66 -17.45 -31.01
N LYS A 97 -25.89 -16.64 -31.76
CA LYS A 97 -26.19 -16.33 -33.17
C LYS A 97 -26.36 -17.58 -34.04
N LYS A 98 -25.67 -18.68 -33.73
CA LYS A 98 -25.69 -19.93 -34.51
C LYS A 98 -26.28 -21.12 -33.75
N GLY A 99 -27.04 -20.92 -32.66
CA GLY A 99 -27.74 -22.01 -31.96
C GLY A 99 -28.13 -21.72 -30.52
N GLY A 100 -28.86 -22.65 -29.91
CA GLY A 100 -29.43 -22.50 -28.57
C GLY A 100 -30.92 -22.12 -28.60
N PRO A 101 -31.65 -22.22 -27.46
CA PRO A 101 -31.18 -22.71 -26.16
C PRO A 101 -30.86 -24.21 -26.17
N TYR A 102 -29.84 -24.62 -25.42
CA TYR A 102 -29.39 -26.01 -25.32
C TYR A 102 -30.02 -26.70 -24.12
N ILE A 103 -31.32 -26.97 -24.21
CA ILE A 103 -32.12 -27.54 -23.10
C ILE A 103 -31.63 -28.93 -22.66
N ASP A 104 -30.89 -29.66 -23.51
CA ASP A 104 -30.27 -30.93 -23.16
C ASP A 104 -29.20 -30.77 -22.05
N LEU A 105 -28.61 -29.57 -21.91
CA LEU A 105 -27.66 -29.27 -20.83
C LEU A 105 -28.30 -29.28 -19.44
N PHE A 106 -29.63 -29.17 -19.33
CA PHE A 106 -30.32 -29.28 -18.05
C PHE A 106 -30.19 -30.67 -17.43
N HIS A 107 -29.80 -31.69 -18.22
CA HIS A 107 -29.68 -33.06 -17.76
C HIS A 107 -28.24 -33.54 -17.61
N LYS A 108 -27.25 -32.63 -17.79
CA LYS A 108 -25.84 -32.91 -17.58
C LYS A 108 -25.39 -32.52 -16.16
N THR A 109 -24.19 -32.93 -15.76
CA THR A 109 -23.53 -32.37 -14.59
C THR A 109 -23.11 -30.92 -14.84
N SER A 110 -22.95 -30.12 -13.78
CA SER A 110 -22.56 -28.71 -13.90
C SER A 110 -21.20 -28.52 -14.60
N ARG A 111 -20.27 -29.47 -14.41
CA ARG A 111 -18.96 -29.45 -15.08
C ARG A 111 -19.12 -29.68 -16.59
N GLU A 112 -19.93 -30.65 -16.99
CA GLU A 112 -20.18 -30.93 -18.42
C GLU A 112 -20.93 -29.79 -19.10
N ALA A 113 -21.95 -29.23 -18.45
CA ALA A 113 -22.70 -28.09 -18.98
C ALA A 113 -21.81 -26.86 -19.20
N LYS A 114 -20.92 -26.56 -18.25
CA LYS A 114 -19.96 -25.44 -18.34
C LYS A 114 -18.87 -25.65 -19.39
N LYS A 115 -18.48 -26.90 -19.66
CA LYS A 115 -17.43 -27.26 -20.63
C LYS A 115 -17.97 -27.60 -22.03
N ASP A 116 -19.28 -27.57 -22.24
CA ASP A 116 -19.88 -28.00 -23.51
C ASP A 116 -19.35 -27.15 -24.69
N PRO A 117 -18.80 -27.77 -25.76
CA PRO A 117 -18.19 -27.04 -26.88
C PRO A 117 -19.13 -26.04 -27.56
N ARG A 118 -20.44 -26.28 -27.54
CA ARG A 118 -21.45 -25.39 -28.16
C ARG A 118 -21.46 -24.01 -27.50
N ILE A 119 -21.15 -23.92 -26.20
CA ILE A 119 -21.09 -22.65 -25.47
C ILE A 119 -19.97 -21.73 -25.98
N LYS A 120 -18.90 -22.29 -26.56
CA LYS A 120 -17.76 -21.52 -27.13
C LYS A 120 -17.87 -21.34 -28.64
N ASN A 121 -18.43 -22.32 -29.35
CA ASN A 121 -18.33 -22.41 -30.81
C ASN A 121 -19.54 -21.84 -31.57
N SER A 122 -20.64 -21.51 -30.88
CA SER A 122 -21.90 -21.09 -31.52
C SER A 122 -22.03 -19.58 -31.79
N GLY A 123 -20.92 -18.84 -31.70
CA GLY A 123 -20.86 -17.41 -31.99
C GLY A 123 -21.25 -16.52 -30.81
N PRO A 124 -21.52 -15.22 -31.02
CA PRO A 124 -21.87 -14.31 -29.92
C PRO A 124 -23.23 -14.66 -29.32
N LEU A 125 -23.34 -14.48 -28.00
CA LEU A 125 -24.59 -14.61 -27.25
C LEU A 125 -25.56 -13.49 -27.66
N VAL A 126 -26.83 -13.82 -27.86
CA VAL A 126 -27.87 -12.89 -28.34
C VAL A 126 -28.93 -12.62 -27.29
N LYS A 127 -29.37 -13.66 -26.58
CA LYS A 127 -30.38 -13.59 -25.51
C LYS A 127 -30.28 -14.80 -24.60
N PHE A 128 -31.05 -14.80 -23.51
CA PHE A 128 -31.35 -16.02 -22.77
C PHE A 128 -32.81 -16.43 -22.98
N GLU A 129 -33.06 -17.72 -23.06
CA GLU A 129 -34.40 -18.28 -23.12
C GLU A 129 -34.57 -19.36 -22.04
N TYR A 130 -35.58 -19.19 -21.19
CA TYR A 130 -35.89 -20.14 -20.13
C TYR A 130 -37.40 -20.29 -19.95
N ASN A 131 -37.91 -21.52 -20.00
CA ASN A 131 -39.35 -21.81 -19.93
C ASN A 131 -40.19 -20.96 -20.89
N LYS A 132 -39.75 -20.80 -22.14
CA LYS A 132 -40.39 -19.97 -23.19
C LYS A 132 -40.44 -18.47 -22.90
N ASN A 133 -39.73 -17.99 -21.89
CA ASN A 133 -39.57 -16.56 -21.63
C ASN A 133 -38.21 -16.10 -22.14
N GLU A 134 -38.20 -14.98 -22.85
CA GLU A 134 -37.00 -14.36 -23.36
C GLU A 134 -36.46 -13.29 -22.41
N TRP A 135 -35.14 -13.26 -22.28
CA TRP A 135 -34.40 -12.31 -21.47
C TRP A 135 -33.35 -11.61 -22.31
N SER A 136 -33.36 -10.28 -22.25
CA SER A 136 -32.30 -9.42 -22.80
C SER A 136 -30.96 -9.71 -22.13
N LEU A 137 -29.86 -9.40 -22.82
CA LEU A 137 -28.51 -9.43 -22.25
C LEU A 137 -28.24 -8.25 -21.31
N GLU A 138 -29.03 -7.18 -21.45
CA GLU A 138 -28.96 -5.98 -20.63
C GLU A 138 -30.24 -5.81 -19.79
N PRO A 139 -30.15 -5.47 -18.49
CA PRO A 139 -28.91 -5.27 -17.73
C PRO A 139 -28.08 -6.56 -17.62
N LYS A 140 -26.74 -6.43 -17.65
CA LYS A 140 -25.84 -7.56 -17.41
C LYS A 140 -26.17 -8.24 -16.07
N THR A 141 -25.98 -9.56 -16.00
CA THR A 141 -26.31 -10.47 -14.87
C THR A 141 -27.79 -10.62 -14.50
N PHE A 142 -28.71 -9.79 -14.99
CA PHE A 142 -30.10 -9.76 -14.54
C PHE A 142 -30.84 -11.11 -14.64
N PHE A 143 -30.62 -11.85 -15.73
CA PHE A 143 -31.17 -13.21 -15.89
C PHE A 143 -30.55 -14.22 -14.91
N TYR A 144 -29.23 -14.15 -14.72
CA TYR A 144 -28.52 -15.05 -13.79
C TYR A 144 -28.99 -14.81 -12.35
N ASP A 145 -29.09 -13.55 -11.94
CA ASP A 145 -29.55 -13.18 -10.61
C ASP A 145 -31.01 -13.65 -10.39
N TRP A 146 -31.90 -13.48 -11.38
CA TRP A 146 -33.26 -14.01 -11.29
C TRP A 146 -33.27 -15.53 -11.10
N LEU A 147 -32.49 -16.24 -11.91
CA LEU A 147 -32.43 -17.70 -11.87
C LEU A 147 -31.94 -18.19 -10.51
N TYR A 148 -30.89 -17.57 -9.97
CA TYR A 148 -30.33 -17.88 -8.66
C TYR A 148 -31.32 -17.56 -7.53
N ILE A 149 -31.86 -16.34 -7.50
CA ILE A 149 -32.81 -15.85 -6.48
C ILE A 149 -34.09 -16.69 -6.49
N ASN A 150 -34.66 -16.99 -7.65
CA ASN A 150 -35.86 -17.83 -7.74
C ASN A 150 -35.59 -19.28 -7.29
N SER A 151 -34.37 -19.79 -7.50
CA SER A 151 -33.99 -21.13 -7.02
C SER A 151 -33.85 -21.15 -5.50
N LEU A 152 -33.17 -20.15 -4.95
CA LEU A 152 -33.01 -19.97 -3.51
C LEU A 152 -34.35 -19.74 -2.80
N TYR A 153 -35.21 -18.87 -3.35
CA TYR A 153 -36.54 -18.59 -2.81
C TYR A 153 -37.42 -19.85 -2.67
N ARG A 154 -37.30 -20.80 -3.60
CA ARG A 154 -38.05 -22.07 -3.56
C ARG A 154 -37.49 -23.06 -2.55
N ASN A 155 -36.23 -22.89 -2.14
CA ASN A 155 -35.59 -23.71 -1.13
C ASN A 155 -35.72 -23.04 0.25
N LYS A 156 -36.85 -23.30 0.93
CA LYS A 156 -37.22 -22.61 2.17
C LYS A 156 -36.18 -22.72 3.28
N GLU A 157 -35.51 -23.86 3.40
CA GLU A 157 -34.46 -24.11 4.40
C GLU A 157 -33.26 -23.19 4.15
N LEU A 158 -32.67 -23.24 2.95
CA LEU A 158 -31.51 -22.40 2.60
C LEU A 158 -31.85 -20.90 2.62
N ALA A 159 -33.08 -20.54 2.20
CA ALA A 159 -33.57 -19.17 2.26
C ALA A 159 -33.69 -18.61 3.68
N GLN A 160 -33.95 -19.45 4.69
CA GLN A 160 -34.00 -19.05 6.10
C GLN A 160 -32.62 -19.03 6.75
N GLU A 161 -31.67 -19.83 6.28
CA GLU A 161 -30.31 -19.81 6.83
C GLU A 161 -29.49 -18.65 6.29
N ILE A 162 -29.60 -18.33 5.00
CA ILE A 162 -28.77 -17.30 4.36
C ILE A 162 -29.00 -15.88 4.88
N ILE A 163 -30.19 -15.58 5.43
CA ILE A 163 -30.52 -14.25 5.98
C ILE A 163 -29.75 -13.89 7.26
N LYS A 164 -29.01 -14.85 7.83
CA LYS A 164 -28.11 -14.63 8.98
C LYS A 164 -26.81 -13.91 8.56
N TYR A 165 -26.50 -13.88 7.27
CA TYR A 165 -25.30 -13.27 6.70
C TYR A 165 -25.65 -11.97 5.99
N ASP A 166 -24.76 -11.00 6.06
CA ASP A 166 -24.91 -9.68 5.43
C ASP A 166 -23.83 -9.40 4.38
N SER A 167 -22.86 -10.30 4.26
CA SER A 167 -21.68 -10.17 3.40
C SER A 167 -21.36 -11.50 2.73
N PHE A 168 -20.93 -11.47 1.47
CA PHE A 168 -20.78 -12.66 0.64
C PHE A 168 -19.55 -12.57 -0.26
N THR A 169 -18.82 -13.68 -0.40
CA THR A 169 -17.68 -13.82 -1.32
C THR A 169 -17.83 -15.04 -2.21
N ASP A 170 -17.11 -15.03 -3.34
CA ASP A 170 -16.95 -16.17 -4.23
C ASP A 170 -15.49 -16.24 -4.71
N ILE A 171 -14.73 -17.17 -4.15
CA ILE A 171 -13.30 -17.35 -4.45
C ILE A 171 -13.05 -17.76 -5.91
N GLU A 172 -14.02 -18.43 -6.53
CA GLU A 172 -13.96 -18.91 -7.92
C GLU A 172 -14.34 -17.81 -8.93
N PHE A 173 -15.00 -16.75 -8.47
CA PHE A 173 -15.36 -15.61 -9.31
C PHE A 173 -14.16 -14.72 -9.62
N ASN A 174 -13.84 -14.54 -10.90
CA ASN A 174 -12.88 -13.54 -11.35
C ASN A 174 -13.61 -12.50 -12.23
N PRO A 175 -13.72 -11.23 -11.79
CA PRO A 175 -14.47 -10.20 -12.52
C PRO A 175 -13.91 -9.87 -13.90
N GLU A 176 -12.64 -10.18 -14.17
CA GLU A 176 -12.03 -10.00 -15.51
C GLU A 176 -12.47 -11.09 -16.50
N LYS A 177 -12.92 -12.25 -16.00
CA LYS A 177 -13.23 -13.44 -16.82
C LYS A 177 -14.72 -13.78 -16.86
N SER A 178 -15.47 -13.40 -15.83
CA SER A 178 -16.91 -13.64 -15.71
C SER A 178 -17.59 -12.41 -15.16
N ILE A 179 -18.82 -12.17 -15.59
CA ILE A 179 -19.64 -11.05 -15.11
C ILE A 179 -20.66 -11.56 -14.06
N ASN A 180 -21.05 -12.83 -14.12
CA ASN A 180 -22.04 -13.40 -13.20
C ASN A 180 -21.35 -13.92 -11.93
N CYS A 181 -21.88 -13.52 -10.77
CA CYS A 181 -21.34 -13.84 -9.46
C CYS A 181 -22.46 -14.29 -8.51
N GLN A 182 -22.34 -15.50 -7.96
CA GLN A 182 -23.31 -16.06 -7.02
C GLN A 182 -23.35 -15.33 -5.67
N ALA A 183 -22.21 -14.81 -5.21
CA ALA A 183 -22.14 -14.00 -4.00
C ALA A 183 -22.97 -12.70 -4.11
N ARG A 184 -22.91 -12.02 -5.26
CA ARG A 184 -23.75 -10.83 -5.51
C ARG A 184 -25.24 -11.19 -5.56
N ALA A 185 -25.61 -12.29 -6.22
CA ALA A 185 -27.00 -12.74 -6.30
C ALA A 185 -27.57 -13.10 -4.92
N ALA A 186 -26.75 -13.70 -4.04
CA ALA A 186 -27.09 -13.97 -2.65
C ALA A 186 -27.28 -12.68 -1.83
N ALA A 187 -26.38 -11.71 -1.95
CA ALA A 187 -26.53 -10.40 -1.31
C ALA A 187 -27.84 -9.72 -1.73
N LEU A 188 -28.21 -9.81 -3.02
CA LEU A 188 -29.47 -9.28 -3.54
C LEU A 188 -30.67 -10.03 -2.96
N PHE A 189 -30.64 -11.35 -2.86
CA PHE A 189 -31.70 -12.12 -2.20
C PHE A 189 -31.96 -11.64 -0.77
N VAL A 190 -30.90 -11.49 0.04
CA VAL A 190 -31.02 -11.09 1.44
C VAL A 190 -31.57 -9.65 1.56
N LEU A 191 -31.10 -8.73 0.72
CA LEU A 191 -31.63 -7.36 0.65
C LEU A 191 -33.14 -7.36 0.31
N LEU A 192 -33.56 -8.09 -0.72
CA LEU A 192 -34.97 -8.19 -1.11
C LEU A 192 -35.85 -8.81 -0.01
N LYS A 193 -35.31 -9.76 0.76
CA LYS A 193 -36.02 -10.38 1.89
C LYS A 193 -36.17 -9.39 3.05
N LYS A 194 -35.11 -8.68 3.40
CA LYS A 194 -35.11 -7.67 4.49
C LYS A 194 -36.02 -6.48 4.19
N LEU A 195 -36.14 -6.11 2.92
CA LEU A 195 -37.08 -5.08 2.44
C LEU A 195 -38.54 -5.58 2.32
N ASN A 196 -38.83 -6.85 2.63
CA ASN A 196 -40.14 -7.48 2.47
C ASN A 196 -40.73 -7.40 1.03
N ILE A 197 -39.87 -7.34 0.00
CA ILE A 197 -40.30 -7.23 -1.41
C ILE A 197 -40.11 -8.52 -2.20
N ILE A 198 -39.34 -9.49 -1.68
CA ILE A 198 -39.04 -10.74 -2.40
C ILE A 198 -40.29 -11.54 -2.79
N ASP A 199 -41.30 -11.60 -1.91
CA ASP A 199 -42.53 -12.36 -2.16
C ASP A 199 -43.30 -11.75 -3.34
N ASN A 200 -43.26 -10.43 -3.49
CA ASN A 200 -43.81 -9.75 -4.67
C ASN A 200 -42.95 -9.99 -5.91
N ALA A 201 -41.63 -9.82 -5.79
CA ALA A 201 -40.69 -10.01 -6.90
C ALA A 201 -40.78 -11.42 -7.50
N MET A 202 -41.09 -12.44 -6.70
CA MET A 202 -41.17 -13.83 -7.15
C MET A 202 -42.55 -14.24 -7.73
N LYS A 203 -43.55 -13.36 -7.75
CA LYS A 203 -44.89 -13.67 -8.33
C LYS A 203 -44.84 -13.92 -9.83
N SER A 204 -44.04 -13.14 -10.56
CA SER A 204 -43.87 -13.28 -12.00
C SER A 204 -42.54 -12.66 -12.46
N ILE A 205 -42.12 -12.99 -13.68
CA ILE A 205 -40.93 -12.37 -14.30
C ILE A 205 -41.10 -10.84 -14.42
N ASN A 206 -42.34 -10.36 -14.66
CA ASN A 206 -42.61 -8.93 -14.76
C ASN A 206 -42.52 -8.23 -13.39
N GLU A 207 -43.02 -8.85 -12.33
CA GLU A 207 -42.89 -8.33 -10.97
C GLU A 207 -41.43 -8.35 -10.50
N TYR A 208 -40.65 -9.36 -10.88
CA TYR A 208 -39.22 -9.37 -10.65
C TYR A 208 -38.54 -8.20 -11.36
N LYS A 209 -38.79 -8.04 -12.66
CA LYS A 209 -38.25 -6.92 -13.46
C LYS A 209 -38.57 -5.58 -12.80
N LYS A 210 -39.80 -5.37 -12.36
CA LYS A 210 -40.25 -4.14 -11.71
C LYS A 210 -39.61 -3.92 -10.33
N SER A 211 -39.57 -4.96 -9.49
CA SER A 211 -39.14 -4.85 -8.10
C SER A 211 -37.62 -4.81 -7.96
N VAL A 212 -36.89 -5.39 -8.92
CA VAL A 212 -35.44 -5.60 -8.82
C VAL A 212 -34.62 -4.65 -9.71
N ALA A 213 -35.20 -4.10 -10.78
CA ALA A 213 -34.54 -3.11 -11.64
C ALA A 213 -33.92 -1.90 -10.90
N PRO A 214 -34.54 -1.34 -9.84
CA PRO A 214 -33.95 -0.20 -9.10
C PRO A 214 -32.59 -0.48 -8.45
N PHE A 215 -32.21 -1.75 -8.27
CA PHE A 215 -30.93 -2.16 -7.66
C PHE A 215 -29.81 -2.40 -8.68
N TYR A 216 -30.04 -2.12 -9.96
CA TYR A 216 -29.02 -2.15 -11.01
C TYR A 216 -28.71 -0.71 -11.40
N GLU A 217 -27.44 -0.31 -11.33
CA GLU A 217 -26.96 0.98 -11.82
C GLU A 217 -27.07 1.02 -13.35
N LEU A 218 -28.26 1.37 -13.85
CA LEU A 218 -28.45 1.91 -15.18
C LEU A 218 -28.53 3.43 -15.04
N ASN A 219 -27.65 4.12 -15.76
CA ASN A 219 -27.66 5.56 -16.03
C ASN A 219 -28.99 6.23 -15.66
N ARG A 220 -28.98 6.99 -14.56
CA ARG A 220 -30.13 7.73 -14.01
C ARG A 220 -30.76 8.72 -15.00
N ASP A 221 -30.16 8.95 -16.16
CA ASP A 221 -30.65 9.91 -17.15
C ASP A 221 -31.81 9.42 -18.04
N ASN A 222 -32.06 8.11 -18.17
CA ASN A 222 -33.05 7.58 -19.13
C ASN A 222 -34.31 6.95 -18.53
N PHE A 223 -34.42 6.79 -17.21
CA PHE A 223 -35.64 6.27 -16.56
C PHE A 223 -36.42 7.38 -15.82
N SER A 224 -35.75 8.44 -15.35
CA SER A 224 -36.41 9.58 -14.67
C SER A 224 -37.19 10.51 -15.58
N LYS A 225 -36.94 10.53 -16.90
CA LYS A 225 -37.66 11.43 -17.84
C LYS A 225 -39.13 11.09 -18.08
N ASN A 226 -39.60 9.91 -17.67
CA ASN A 226 -41.00 9.50 -17.85
C ASN A 226 -41.78 9.29 -16.55
N PHE A 227 -41.20 9.62 -15.38
CA PHE A 227 -41.90 9.48 -14.09
C PHE A 227 -41.81 10.70 -13.15
N GLU A 228 -41.03 11.74 -13.49
CA GLU A 228 -40.97 13.01 -12.74
C GLU A 228 -41.91 14.09 -13.32
N LYS A 229 -43.15 13.72 -13.62
CA LYS A 229 -44.21 14.70 -13.97
C LYS A 229 -45.33 14.81 -12.95
N GLU A 230 -45.22 14.13 -11.81
CA GLU A 230 -46.15 14.27 -10.69
C GLU A 230 -45.35 14.32 -9.38
N ASN A 231 -45.62 15.35 -8.57
CA ASN A 231 -45.09 15.61 -7.22
C ASN A 231 -43.79 16.43 -7.10
N LYS A 232 -43.87 17.66 -7.62
CA LYS A 232 -43.35 18.85 -6.91
C LYS A 232 -44.37 19.27 -5.84
N ASN A 233 -43.98 19.39 -4.57
CA ASN A 233 -44.16 20.62 -3.78
C ASN A 233 -43.70 20.50 -2.30
N LYS A 234 -43.17 21.64 -1.81
CA LYS A 234 -42.86 22.09 -0.43
C LYS A 234 -41.57 21.59 0.25
N GLN A 235 -40.81 22.37 1.03
CA GLN A 235 -40.55 23.81 1.23
C GLN A 235 -39.39 23.86 2.27
N LEU A 236 -38.22 24.45 1.98
CA LEU A 236 -37.63 25.69 2.55
C LEU A 236 -37.17 25.70 4.04
N SER A 237 -35.83 25.67 4.23
CA SER A 237 -34.93 26.72 4.78
C SER A 237 -35.12 27.33 6.19
N LEU A 238 -34.04 27.43 6.99
CA LEU A 238 -33.24 28.64 7.35
C LEU A 238 -32.56 28.52 8.75
N SER A 239 -31.64 29.45 8.99
CA SER A 239 -30.39 29.36 9.76
C SER A 239 -30.24 30.34 10.94
N GLN A 240 -29.25 30.05 11.82
CA GLN A 240 -28.39 30.97 12.64
C GLN A 240 -28.97 31.77 13.83
N VAL A 241 -28.20 31.84 14.94
CA VAL A 241 -27.81 33.05 15.71
C VAL A 241 -26.63 32.75 16.69
N SER A 242 -25.70 33.71 16.83
CA SER A 242 -24.53 33.79 17.76
C SER A 242 -24.86 34.45 19.12
N LEU A 243 -23.98 34.35 20.13
CA LEU A 243 -23.38 35.49 20.89
C LEU A 243 -22.42 35.06 22.04
N LYS A 244 -21.51 35.96 22.41
CA LYS A 244 -20.28 35.86 23.25
C LYS A 244 -20.50 36.17 24.75
N SER A 245 -19.55 35.79 25.62
CA SER A 245 -18.92 36.66 26.66
C SER A 245 -17.76 35.99 27.43
N GLU A 246 -16.76 36.79 27.82
CA GLU A 246 -15.56 36.56 28.68
C GLU A 246 -15.72 37.40 29.98
N PRO A 247 -14.76 37.51 30.96
CA PRO A 247 -13.45 36.85 31.22
C PRO A 247 -13.24 36.44 32.71
N LYS A 248 -12.07 35.85 33.06
CA LYS A 248 -11.31 36.12 34.32
C LYS A 248 -9.88 35.52 34.30
N ILE A 249 -8.96 36.23 34.97
CA ILE A 249 -7.48 36.18 34.94
C ILE A 249 -6.90 35.21 35.99
N ASN A 250 -5.80 34.48 35.70
CA ASN A 250 -4.66 34.35 36.64
C ASN A 250 -3.36 33.73 36.04
N ASN A 251 -2.23 34.20 36.59
CA ASN A 251 -0.83 33.94 36.23
C ASN A 251 -0.31 32.52 36.57
N LYS A 252 0.42 31.90 35.64
CA LYS A 252 1.58 30.99 35.82
C LYS A 252 2.07 30.53 34.43
N GLU A 253 3.21 31.06 33.97
CA GLU A 253 3.80 30.74 32.67
C GLU A 253 4.35 29.30 32.63
N ILE A 254 3.50 28.41 32.12
CA ILE A 254 3.93 27.35 31.22
C ILE A 254 3.73 27.95 29.84
N ILE A 255 4.76 28.00 28.99
CA ILE A 255 4.63 28.43 27.59
C ILE A 255 3.69 27.42 26.90
N ARG A 256 2.39 27.70 26.94
CA ARG A 256 1.35 27.00 26.19
C ARG A 256 1.45 27.47 24.76
N MET A 257 1.48 26.52 23.83
CA MET A 257 1.31 26.77 22.40
C MET A 257 -0.04 27.45 22.18
N ASP A 258 -0.05 28.75 21.87
CA ASP A 258 -1.29 29.48 21.60
C ASP A 258 -1.70 29.27 20.13
N HIS A 259 -2.42 28.17 19.89
CA HIS A 259 -2.97 27.86 18.58
C HIS A 259 -3.83 28.99 18.00
N LYS A 260 -4.41 29.88 18.83
CA LYS A 260 -5.22 31.01 18.36
C LYS A 260 -4.34 32.07 17.68
N VAL A 261 -3.17 32.34 18.25
CA VAL A 261 -2.18 33.28 17.68
C VAL A 261 -1.65 32.77 16.36
N HIS A 262 -1.19 31.51 16.32
CA HIS A 262 -0.65 30.95 15.09
C HIS A 262 -1.70 30.90 13.96
N ASN A 263 -2.94 30.49 14.26
CA ASN A 263 -4.02 30.49 13.27
C ASN A 263 -4.36 31.89 12.76
N LYS A 264 -4.24 32.93 13.61
CA LYS A 264 -4.39 34.33 13.18
C LYS A 264 -3.29 34.71 12.19
N ILE A 265 -2.04 34.35 12.46
CA ILE A 265 -0.90 34.59 11.57
C ILE A 265 -1.09 33.85 10.25
N VAL A 266 -1.39 32.55 10.29
CA VAL A 266 -1.66 31.72 9.11
C VAL A 266 -2.79 32.30 8.28
N SER A 267 -3.90 32.71 8.91
CA SER A 267 -5.05 33.28 8.17
C SER A 267 -4.71 34.62 7.54
N TYR A 268 -3.87 35.44 8.19
CA TYR A 268 -3.41 36.72 7.65
C TYR A 268 -2.45 36.53 6.48
N ILE A 269 -1.44 35.67 6.62
CA ILE A 269 -0.50 35.34 5.53
C ILE A 269 -1.27 34.72 4.36
N TRP A 270 -2.24 33.85 4.65
CA TRP A 270 -3.11 33.26 3.63
C TRP A 270 -3.90 34.32 2.85
N SER A 271 -4.30 35.44 3.48
CA SER A 271 -5.03 36.51 2.81
C SER A 271 -4.21 37.18 1.70
N ILE A 272 -2.87 37.07 1.70
CA ILE A 272 -2.00 37.55 0.61
C ILE A 272 -2.39 36.89 -0.72
N ALA A 273 -2.80 35.62 -0.71
CA ALA A 273 -3.25 34.93 -1.90
C ALA A 273 -4.46 35.64 -2.53
N ASP A 274 -5.40 36.08 -1.70
CA ASP A 274 -6.63 36.75 -2.13
C ASP A 274 -6.42 38.23 -2.44
N ASP A 275 -5.62 38.92 -1.63
CA ASP A 275 -5.47 40.38 -1.64
C ASP A 275 -4.43 40.84 -2.68
N VAL A 276 -3.43 40.01 -3.00
CA VAL A 276 -2.26 40.41 -3.80
C VAL A 276 -2.05 39.50 -5.01
N LEU A 277 -2.21 38.19 -4.89
CA LEU A 277 -1.79 37.24 -5.94
C LEU A 277 -2.92 36.78 -6.87
N ARG A 278 -4.17 37.05 -6.49
CA ARG A 278 -5.36 36.67 -7.23
C ARG A 278 -5.33 37.25 -8.66
N ASP A 279 -5.73 36.42 -9.63
CA ASP A 279 -5.78 36.74 -11.06
C ASP A 279 -4.41 37.02 -11.74
N ILE A 280 -3.30 36.95 -11.00
CA ILE A 280 -1.92 37.09 -11.52
C ILE A 280 -1.24 35.72 -11.58
N PHE A 281 -1.27 35.00 -10.46
CA PHE A 281 -0.78 33.63 -10.38
C PHE A 281 -1.95 32.64 -10.42
N VAL A 282 -1.72 31.47 -11.01
CA VAL A 282 -2.63 30.33 -10.82
C VAL A 282 -2.57 29.88 -9.36
N ARG A 283 -3.68 29.37 -8.81
CA ARG A 283 -3.78 29.04 -7.37
C ARG A 283 -2.62 28.20 -6.83
N GLY A 284 -2.19 27.19 -7.58
CA GLY A 284 -1.07 26.33 -7.17
C GLY A 284 0.30 27.03 -7.11
N LYS A 285 0.43 28.22 -7.71
CA LYS A 285 1.64 29.04 -7.72
C LYS A 285 1.69 30.09 -6.62
N TYR A 286 0.62 30.27 -5.83
CA TYR A 286 0.66 31.18 -4.68
C TYR A 286 1.72 30.80 -3.66
N ARG A 287 1.98 29.49 -3.50
CA ARG A 287 3.00 28.99 -2.58
C ARG A 287 4.42 29.42 -2.97
N ASP A 288 4.70 29.54 -4.27
CA ASP A 288 6.01 29.92 -4.82
C ASP A 288 6.37 31.38 -4.49
N VAL A 289 5.40 32.19 -4.03
CA VAL A 289 5.60 33.58 -3.59
C VAL A 289 5.41 33.72 -2.08
N ILE A 290 4.32 33.18 -1.52
CA ILE A 290 3.98 33.38 -0.10
C ILE A 290 5.03 32.74 0.82
N LEU A 291 5.44 31.49 0.56
CA LEU A 291 6.36 30.79 1.45
C LEU A 291 7.76 31.43 1.47
N PRO A 292 8.41 31.69 0.31
CA PRO A 292 9.77 32.24 0.32
C PRO A 292 9.84 33.63 0.95
N PHE A 293 8.89 34.51 0.62
CA PHE A 293 8.90 35.86 1.17
C PHE A 293 8.53 35.91 2.66
N THR A 294 7.76 34.93 3.17
CA THR A 294 7.54 34.77 4.61
C THR A 294 8.83 34.35 5.33
N VAL A 295 9.60 33.41 4.77
CA VAL A 295 10.93 33.02 5.29
C VAL A 295 11.89 34.20 5.27
N LEU A 296 11.97 34.91 4.15
CA LEU A 296 12.83 36.09 4.02
C LEU A 296 12.43 37.20 4.99
N ARG A 297 11.13 37.43 5.22
CA ARG A 297 10.68 38.40 6.22
C ARG A 297 11.08 38.00 7.63
N ARG A 298 11.00 36.73 7.99
CA ARG A 298 11.48 36.24 9.28
C ARG A 298 12.98 36.50 9.45
N ILE A 299 13.78 36.22 8.42
CA ILE A 299 15.23 36.48 8.43
C ILE A 299 15.51 37.99 8.56
N ASP A 300 14.83 38.82 7.79
CA ASP A 300 14.99 40.28 7.78
C ASP A 300 14.77 40.89 9.17
N ILE A 301 13.69 40.50 9.85
CA ILE A 301 13.36 40.94 11.21
C ILE A 301 14.50 40.67 12.20
N LEU A 302 15.20 39.53 12.07
CA LEU A 302 16.30 39.18 12.96
C LEU A 302 17.55 40.04 12.72
N LEU A 303 17.68 40.63 11.53
CA LEU A 303 18.81 41.47 11.15
C LEU A 303 18.55 42.97 11.41
N GLU A 304 17.29 43.39 11.48
CA GLU A 304 16.84 44.80 11.60
C GLU A 304 17.49 45.61 12.74
N GLU A 305 17.88 44.98 13.86
CA GLU A 305 18.55 45.67 14.97
C GLU A 305 20.05 45.85 14.73
N SER A 306 20.66 44.91 14.01
CA SER A 306 22.10 44.89 13.71
C SER A 306 22.47 45.61 12.41
N LYS A 307 21.48 45.98 11.60
CA LYS A 307 21.65 46.44 10.21
C LYS A 307 22.64 47.59 10.05
N GLU A 308 22.53 48.63 10.87
CA GLU A 308 23.44 49.80 10.82
C GLU A 308 24.90 49.38 11.05
N LYS A 309 25.16 48.54 12.06
CA LYS A 309 26.50 48.02 12.38
C LYS A 309 27.03 47.08 11.29
N VAL A 310 26.15 46.31 10.66
CA VAL A 310 26.53 45.47 9.51
C VAL A 310 26.97 46.32 8.34
N LEU A 311 26.26 47.41 8.04
CA LEU A 311 26.64 48.34 6.96
C LEU A 311 27.94 49.08 7.27
N GLU A 312 28.11 49.54 8.50
CA GLU A 312 29.37 50.12 9.00
C GLU A 312 30.56 49.16 8.78
N MET A 313 30.44 47.93 9.28
CA MET A 313 31.49 46.93 9.17
C MET A 313 31.73 46.48 7.73
N ASN A 314 30.67 46.33 6.92
CA ASN A 314 30.82 45.96 5.52
C ASN A 314 31.53 47.05 4.72
N LYS A 315 31.22 48.33 4.97
CA LYS A 315 31.95 49.45 4.36
C LYS A 315 33.42 49.43 4.76
N PHE A 316 33.71 49.19 6.05
CA PHE A 316 35.08 49.02 6.52
C PHE A 316 35.80 47.86 5.79
N PHE A 317 35.14 46.72 5.59
CA PHE A 317 35.70 45.61 4.82
C PHE A 317 35.98 45.96 3.36
N GLU A 318 35.07 46.68 2.70
CA GLU A 318 35.23 47.12 1.32
C GLU A 318 36.39 48.10 1.18
N GLU A 319 36.48 49.11 2.05
CA GLU A 319 37.55 50.11 2.06
C GLU A 319 38.93 49.48 2.32
N ASN A 320 38.99 48.38 3.07
CA ASN A 320 40.22 47.68 3.43
C ASN A 320 40.47 46.40 2.62
N ASN A 321 39.66 46.10 1.60
CA ASN A 321 39.75 44.89 0.77
C ASN A 321 39.77 43.56 1.57
N ILE A 322 38.95 43.49 2.63
CA ILE A 322 38.81 42.28 3.47
C ILE A 322 37.71 41.39 2.87
N ASN A 323 38.10 40.21 2.40
CA ASN A 323 37.16 39.25 1.80
C ASN A 323 36.44 38.37 2.84
N ASP A 324 37.01 38.19 4.03
CA ASP A 324 36.42 37.40 5.10
C ASP A 324 35.31 38.18 5.80
N LYS A 325 34.06 37.79 5.54
CA LYS A 325 32.86 38.41 6.13
C LYS A 325 32.39 37.76 7.43
N SER A 326 33.15 36.84 8.03
CA SER A 326 32.79 36.20 9.31
C SER A 326 32.59 37.17 10.47
N GLY A 327 33.17 38.37 10.40
CA GLY A 327 32.90 39.45 11.35
C GLY A 327 31.43 39.92 11.34
N LEU A 328 30.74 39.85 10.21
CA LEU A 328 29.32 40.22 10.10
C LEU A 328 28.43 39.24 10.85
N GLU A 329 28.73 37.94 10.82
CA GLU A 329 28.00 36.90 11.57
C GLU A 329 28.08 37.14 13.09
N LYS A 330 29.23 37.61 13.57
CA LYS A 330 29.40 37.99 14.99
C LYS A 330 28.57 39.22 15.37
N ILE A 331 28.38 40.17 14.45
CA ILE A 331 27.58 41.37 14.68
C ILE A 331 26.09 41.02 14.71
N THR A 332 25.63 40.17 13.80
CA THR A 332 24.22 39.77 13.74
C THR A 332 23.87 38.78 14.85
N GLY A 333 24.84 38.00 15.33
CA GLY A 333 24.61 36.89 16.25
C GLY A 333 24.07 35.64 15.54
N TYR A 334 24.02 35.66 14.21
CA TYR A 334 23.51 34.58 13.37
C TYR A 334 24.54 34.19 12.31
N PRO A 335 24.51 32.95 11.77
CA PRO A 335 25.37 32.52 10.68
C PRO A 335 25.01 33.16 9.32
N PHE A 336 24.29 34.29 9.31
CA PHE A 336 23.85 35.00 8.11
C PHE A 336 23.79 36.51 8.35
N TYR A 337 23.80 37.25 7.25
CA TYR A 337 23.78 38.72 7.23
C TYR A 337 23.19 39.23 5.91
N ASN A 338 22.88 40.53 5.86
CA ASN A 338 22.49 41.23 4.63
C ASN A 338 23.17 42.59 4.53
N THR A 339 23.98 42.79 3.48
CA THR A 339 24.78 44.00 3.25
C THR A 339 24.14 45.04 2.34
N SER A 340 22.93 44.79 1.82
CA SER A 340 22.20 45.81 1.04
C SER A 340 21.79 46.99 1.93
N PRO A 341 21.58 48.20 1.41
CA PRO A 341 21.05 49.32 2.18
C PRO A 341 19.54 49.20 2.48
N PHE A 342 18.93 48.03 2.22
CA PHE A 342 17.49 47.81 2.32
C PHE A 342 17.10 46.86 3.46
N THR A 343 15.89 47.06 3.99
CA THR A 343 15.13 46.06 4.76
C THR A 343 13.72 45.96 4.18
N MET A 344 12.93 44.94 4.53
CA MET A 344 11.55 44.87 4.03
C MET A 344 10.66 45.98 4.61
N GLY A 345 10.80 46.29 5.91
CA GLY A 345 9.80 47.10 6.63
C GLY A 345 10.35 48.25 7.49
N LYS A 346 11.65 48.29 7.80
CA LYS A 346 12.22 49.21 8.80
C LYS A 346 13.13 50.25 8.16
N ASN A 347 12.98 51.50 8.61
CA ASN A 347 13.91 52.57 8.29
C ASN A 347 14.91 52.79 9.44
N SER A 348 16.12 53.22 9.08
CA SER A 348 17.08 53.76 10.04
C SER A 348 16.55 55.04 10.71
N LEU A 349 17.17 55.43 11.82
CA LEU A 349 16.92 56.74 12.44
C LEU A 349 17.40 57.85 11.50
N LYS A 350 16.73 59.02 11.54
CA LYS A 350 17.00 60.13 10.61
C LYS A 350 18.45 60.62 10.60
N ASP A 351 19.15 60.48 11.72
CA ASP A 351 20.53 60.95 11.90
C ASP A 351 21.56 59.80 11.91
N SER A 352 21.20 58.64 11.37
CA SER A 352 22.09 57.48 11.27
C SER A 352 23.27 57.76 10.34
N GLU A 353 24.49 57.42 10.78
CA GLU A 353 25.72 57.58 9.98
C GLU A 353 25.78 56.56 8.83
N TYR A 354 25.13 55.40 9.00
CA TYR A 354 25.04 54.33 8.02
C TYR A 354 23.56 54.01 7.73
N PRO A 355 22.86 54.88 6.98
CA PRO A 355 21.42 54.79 6.81
C PRO A 355 21.01 53.57 5.97
N PHE A 356 19.92 52.95 6.37
CA PHE A 356 19.19 51.95 5.59
C PHE A 356 17.72 52.35 5.48
N VAL A 357 17.06 51.88 4.43
CA VAL A 357 15.66 52.22 4.11
C VAL A 357 14.81 50.98 3.90
N SER A 358 13.52 51.10 4.24
CA SER A 358 12.50 50.11 3.94
C SER A 358 12.23 50.11 2.43
N LEU A 359 12.05 48.92 1.84
CA LEU A 359 11.63 48.75 0.44
C LEU A 359 10.34 49.54 0.12
N LEU A 360 9.48 49.77 1.11
CA LEU A 360 8.24 50.54 0.96
C LEU A 360 8.46 52.06 0.85
N SER A 361 9.69 52.55 1.05
CA SER A 361 9.99 53.99 1.10
C SER A 361 10.18 54.63 -0.29
N ASP A 362 10.44 53.81 -1.32
CA ASP A 362 10.54 54.27 -2.72
C ASP A 362 9.72 53.32 -3.62
N PRO A 363 8.38 53.49 -3.68
CA PRO A 363 7.51 52.61 -4.45
C PRO A 363 7.84 52.56 -5.94
N ASP A 364 8.38 53.64 -6.52
CA ASP A 364 8.70 53.74 -7.95
C ASP A 364 9.89 52.86 -8.34
N LYS A 365 10.75 52.50 -7.37
CA LYS A 365 11.95 51.67 -7.58
C LYS A 365 11.92 50.36 -6.78
N ILE A 366 10.76 49.97 -6.28
CA ILE A 366 10.67 48.86 -5.33
C ILE A 366 11.20 47.54 -5.92
N ASP A 367 11.00 47.29 -7.21
CA ASP A 367 11.47 46.05 -7.85
C ASP A 367 13.01 46.01 -7.95
N SER A 368 13.65 47.09 -8.41
CA SER A 368 15.12 47.17 -8.44
C SER A 368 15.73 47.16 -7.04
N ASN A 369 15.07 47.80 -6.07
CA ASN A 369 15.53 47.79 -4.68
C ASN A 369 15.37 46.39 -4.06
N LEU A 370 14.32 45.64 -4.44
CA LEU A 370 14.12 44.26 -4.01
C LEU A 370 15.21 43.34 -4.58
N GLU A 371 15.62 43.52 -5.83
CA GLU A 371 16.75 42.77 -6.39
C GLU A 371 18.05 43.02 -5.62
N GLU A 372 18.38 44.28 -5.33
CA GLU A 372 19.57 44.63 -4.54
C GLU A 372 19.47 44.10 -3.10
N TYR A 373 18.28 44.17 -2.50
CA TYR A 373 18.01 43.56 -1.20
C TYR A 373 18.30 42.06 -1.19
N LEU A 374 17.85 41.35 -2.23
CA LEU A 374 18.10 39.91 -2.39
C LEU A 374 19.58 39.62 -2.62
N ASP A 375 20.30 40.45 -3.39
CA ASP A 375 21.74 40.31 -3.66
C ASP A 375 22.60 40.51 -2.41
N GLY A 376 22.15 41.34 -1.46
CA GLY A 376 22.89 41.64 -0.23
C GLY A 376 23.02 40.48 0.76
N PHE A 377 22.26 39.39 0.59
CA PHE A 377 22.28 38.27 1.52
C PHE A 377 23.55 37.40 1.46
N SER A 378 23.94 36.84 2.61
CA SER A 378 25.04 35.88 2.74
C SER A 378 24.86 34.60 1.90
N PRO A 379 25.94 33.88 1.54
CA PRO A 379 25.87 32.75 0.60
C PRO A 379 24.87 31.63 0.95
N ASN A 380 24.72 31.32 2.24
CA ASN A 380 23.74 30.34 2.71
C ASN A 380 22.28 30.79 2.49
N ILE A 381 21.97 32.07 2.65
CA ILE A 381 20.65 32.61 2.34
C ILE A 381 20.45 32.73 0.82
N GLN A 382 21.50 33.00 0.04
CA GLN A 382 21.43 32.90 -1.43
C GLN A 382 21.02 31.50 -1.89
N GLU A 383 21.51 30.45 -1.23
CA GLU A 383 21.10 29.08 -1.54
C GLU A 383 19.61 28.86 -1.23
N ILE A 384 19.10 29.34 -0.09
CA ILE A 384 17.67 29.32 0.25
C ILE A 384 16.84 30.03 -0.83
N ILE A 385 17.24 31.24 -1.23
CA ILE A 385 16.60 32.03 -2.29
C ILE A 385 16.57 31.24 -3.62
N SER A 386 17.67 30.56 -3.94
CA SER A 386 17.79 29.73 -5.16
C SER A 386 16.86 28.51 -5.13
N LYS A 387 16.81 27.78 -4.01
CA LYS A 387 15.95 26.59 -3.87
C LYS A 387 14.46 26.92 -3.93
N PHE A 388 14.08 28.08 -3.40
CA PHE A 388 12.73 28.64 -3.54
C PHE A 388 12.44 29.21 -4.93
N LYS A 389 13.46 29.41 -5.77
CA LYS A 389 13.33 30.03 -7.11
C LYS A 389 12.69 31.41 -7.06
N VAL A 390 13.02 32.20 -6.03
CA VAL A 390 12.44 33.55 -5.81
C VAL A 390 12.64 34.44 -7.02
N ARG A 391 13.85 34.41 -7.61
CA ARG A 391 14.19 35.25 -8.78
C ARG A 391 13.32 34.97 -10.00
N ASN A 392 12.80 33.76 -10.14
CA ASN A 392 11.91 33.42 -11.25
C ASN A 392 10.53 34.09 -11.13
N GLN A 393 10.16 34.60 -9.94
CA GLN A 393 8.88 35.25 -9.72
C GLN A 393 8.95 36.77 -9.89
N LEU A 394 10.15 37.37 -9.86
CA LEU A 394 10.33 38.82 -9.80
C LEU A 394 9.77 39.53 -11.05
N GLU A 395 10.05 39.01 -12.25
CA GLU A 395 9.54 39.58 -13.51
C GLU A 395 8.00 39.62 -13.52
N THR A 396 7.34 38.53 -13.11
CA THR A 396 5.88 38.47 -13.02
C THR A 396 5.32 39.44 -11.96
N MET A 397 6.01 39.59 -10.83
CA MET A 397 5.61 40.53 -9.78
C MET A 397 5.73 41.98 -10.22
N GLN A 398 6.80 42.31 -10.94
CA GLN A 398 7.06 43.64 -11.51
C GLN A 398 6.02 43.98 -12.58
N ASP A 399 5.81 43.10 -13.56
CA ASP A 399 4.84 43.31 -14.65
C ASP A 399 3.41 43.50 -14.12
N ALA A 400 3.06 42.80 -13.03
CA ALA A 400 1.76 42.91 -12.39
C ALA A 400 1.67 44.05 -11.35
N GLY A 401 2.78 44.72 -11.01
CA GLY A 401 2.82 45.82 -10.06
C GLY A 401 2.46 45.45 -8.63
N ILE A 402 2.74 44.22 -8.19
CA ILE A 402 2.29 43.69 -6.88
C ILE A 402 3.35 43.70 -5.78
N THR A 403 4.61 44.00 -6.12
CA THR A 403 5.73 43.94 -5.17
C THR A 403 5.48 44.76 -3.92
N PHE A 404 4.98 46.00 -4.06
CA PHE A 404 4.64 46.85 -2.91
C PHE A 404 3.56 46.21 -2.02
N GLY A 405 2.46 45.74 -2.61
CA GLY A 405 1.35 45.13 -1.87
C GLY A 405 1.79 43.87 -1.10
N LEU A 406 2.68 43.06 -1.69
CA LEU A 406 3.24 41.89 -1.03
C LEU A 406 4.09 42.27 0.20
N ILE A 407 5.03 43.20 0.03
CA ILE A 407 5.95 43.62 1.11
C ILE A 407 5.18 44.36 2.21
N ASP A 408 4.20 45.21 1.87
CA ASP A 408 3.34 45.91 2.84
C ASP A 408 2.55 44.93 3.72
N LYS A 409 1.97 43.90 3.10
CA LYS A 409 1.28 42.83 3.83
C LYS A 409 2.21 42.08 4.78
N LEU A 410 3.38 41.65 4.30
CA LEU A 410 4.33 40.87 5.11
C LEU A 410 4.94 41.67 6.27
N THR A 411 5.00 43.00 6.13
CA THR A 411 5.55 43.92 7.15
C THR A 411 4.47 44.55 8.02
N SER A 412 3.20 44.18 7.83
CA SER A 412 2.09 44.74 8.59
C SER A 412 2.22 44.50 10.08
N GLY A 413 2.05 45.55 10.88
CA GLY A 413 1.96 45.47 12.34
C GLY A 413 0.72 44.71 12.87
N SER A 414 -0.08 44.07 12.01
CA SER A 414 -1.20 43.21 12.41
C SER A 414 -0.77 41.81 12.85
N ILE A 415 0.43 41.39 12.44
CA ILE A 415 1.05 40.12 12.76
C ILE A 415 2.45 40.34 13.36
N ASN A 416 2.94 39.38 14.12
CA ASN A 416 4.30 39.37 14.64
C ASN A 416 5.03 38.12 14.16
N LEU A 417 6.04 38.32 13.32
CA LEU A 417 6.93 37.26 12.87
C LEU A 417 8.29 37.34 13.56
N SER A 418 8.44 38.06 14.68
CA SER A 418 9.69 38.12 15.46
C SER A 418 9.67 37.15 16.64
N PRO A 419 10.83 36.73 17.18
CA PRO A 419 10.91 35.93 18.41
C PRO A 419 10.68 36.75 19.67
N TYR A 420 10.34 38.04 19.54
CA TYR A 420 10.14 38.97 20.65
C TYR A 420 8.70 39.48 20.64
N GLU A 421 8.21 39.96 21.79
CA GLU A 421 6.92 40.64 21.81
C GLU A 421 7.03 42.01 21.12
N VAL A 422 6.02 42.37 20.34
CA VAL A 422 5.98 43.66 19.64
C VAL A 422 4.66 44.36 19.89
N LYS A 423 4.67 45.70 19.94
CA LYS A 423 3.45 46.51 20.02
C LYS A 423 3.02 46.94 18.63
N ASN A 424 1.76 46.74 18.29
CA ASN A 424 1.22 47.24 17.03
C ASN A 424 0.87 48.74 17.10
N SER A 425 0.46 49.31 15.97
CA SER A 425 0.06 50.72 15.84
C SER A 425 -1.13 51.13 16.72
N LYS A 426 -1.90 50.17 17.25
CA LYS A 426 -3.01 50.40 18.19
C LYS A 426 -2.59 50.24 19.66
N GLY A 427 -1.31 49.97 19.93
CA GLY A 427 -0.77 49.74 21.27
C GLY A 427 -1.04 48.34 21.83
N GLU A 428 -1.60 47.42 21.03
CA GLU A 428 -1.83 46.03 21.44
C GLU A 428 -0.50 45.26 21.42
N ILE A 429 -0.28 44.43 22.44
CA ILE A 429 0.90 43.55 22.51
C ILE A 429 0.61 42.31 21.66
N LEU A 430 1.44 42.09 20.66
CA LEU A 430 1.48 40.87 19.87
C LEU A 430 2.54 39.93 20.47
N PRO A 431 2.16 38.68 20.79
CA PRO A 431 3.08 37.73 21.41
C PRO A 431 4.21 37.34 20.46
N ALA A 432 5.33 36.93 21.03
CA ALA A 432 6.48 36.40 20.29
C ALA A 432 6.13 35.14 19.49
N LEU A 433 6.71 35.02 18.29
CA LEU A 433 6.67 33.80 17.48
C LEU A 433 7.99 33.05 17.63
N THR A 434 7.97 31.99 18.46
CA THR A 434 9.13 31.11 18.67
C THR A 434 9.46 30.34 17.37
N ASN A 435 10.67 29.77 17.27
CA ASN A 435 11.06 28.95 16.10
C ASN A 435 10.11 27.75 15.92
N LEU A 436 9.75 27.09 17.02
CA LEU A 436 8.74 26.03 17.01
C LEU A 436 7.37 26.54 16.50
N GLY A 437 6.95 27.72 16.95
CA GLY A 437 5.72 28.36 16.47
C GLY A 437 5.77 28.73 14.98
N MET A 438 6.93 29.17 14.49
CA MET A 438 7.16 29.45 13.07
C MET A 438 7.06 28.17 12.24
N GLY A 439 7.64 27.06 12.71
CA GLY A 439 7.46 25.74 12.11
C GLY A 439 5.99 25.39 11.94
N TYR A 440 5.17 25.59 12.97
CA TYR A 440 3.72 25.38 12.88
C TYR A 440 3.04 26.28 11.83
N VAL A 441 3.40 27.56 11.77
CA VAL A 441 2.85 28.47 10.75
C VAL A 441 3.17 27.96 9.34
N PHE A 442 4.40 27.53 9.07
CA PHE A 442 4.77 26.99 7.77
C PHE A 442 4.07 25.67 7.44
N GLU A 443 3.99 24.75 8.41
CA GLU A 443 3.30 23.46 8.25
C GLU A 443 1.83 23.67 7.87
N GLU A 444 1.14 24.57 8.56
CA GLU A 444 -0.26 24.89 8.27
C GLU A 444 -0.44 25.60 6.92
N LEU A 445 0.48 26.49 6.53
CA LEU A 445 0.45 27.13 5.20
C LEU A 445 0.61 26.09 4.09
N ILE A 446 1.59 25.19 4.21
CA ILE A 446 1.82 24.12 3.22
C ILE A 446 0.63 23.17 3.17
N ARG A 447 0.07 22.79 4.33
CA ARG A 447 -1.16 21.98 4.39
C ARG A 447 -2.30 22.62 3.60
N LYS A 448 -2.56 23.92 3.83
CA LYS A 448 -3.60 24.67 3.10
C LYS A 448 -3.33 24.73 1.59
N PHE A 449 -2.09 25.00 1.17
CA PHE A 449 -1.74 25.01 -0.26
C PHE A 449 -1.96 23.65 -0.93
N ASN A 450 -1.62 22.55 -0.25
CA ASN A 450 -1.82 21.22 -0.80
C ASN A 450 -3.31 20.83 -0.85
N GLU A 451 -4.10 21.18 0.18
CA GLU A 451 -5.56 20.98 0.19
C GLU A 451 -6.26 21.70 -0.98
N GLU A 452 -5.80 22.91 -1.32
CA GLU A 452 -6.37 23.66 -2.46
C GLU A 452 -5.96 23.12 -3.83
N ASN A 453 -4.80 22.46 -3.94
CA ASN A 453 -4.29 21.93 -5.20
C ASN A 453 -4.75 20.50 -5.52
N ASN A 454 -5.53 19.86 -4.63
CA ASN A 454 -5.82 18.42 -4.67
C ASN A 454 -4.55 17.54 -4.78
N GLU A 455 -3.40 18.06 -4.35
CA GLU A 455 -2.20 17.27 -4.10
C GLU A 455 -2.38 16.56 -2.76
N GLU A 456 -1.71 15.43 -2.53
CA GLU A 456 -1.83 14.68 -1.27
C GLU A 456 -1.33 15.54 -0.10
N ALA A 457 -2.26 16.25 0.53
CA ALA A 457 -2.00 17.23 1.57
C ALA A 457 -1.48 16.55 2.84
N GLY A 458 -0.16 16.41 2.88
CA GLY A 458 0.65 16.19 4.07
C GLY A 458 1.64 15.04 3.98
N GLU A 459 2.12 14.67 2.78
CA GLU A 459 3.29 13.79 2.60
C GLU A 459 4.56 14.28 3.33
N HIS A 460 4.52 15.47 3.93
CA HIS A 460 5.68 16.18 4.45
C HIS A 460 5.69 16.42 5.97
N PHE A 461 4.63 16.07 6.71
CA PHE A 461 4.53 16.43 8.14
C PHE A 461 4.13 15.28 9.06
N THR A 462 4.86 15.20 10.18
CA THR A 462 4.58 14.28 11.27
C THR A 462 3.76 15.03 12.33
N PRO A 463 2.59 14.51 12.77
CA PRO A 463 1.83 15.12 13.86
C PRO A 463 2.69 15.32 15.12
N ARG A 464 2.52 16.46 15.78
CA ARG A 464 3.38 16.88 16.92
C ARG A 464 3.33 15.91 18.08
N GLU A 465 2.18 15.33 18.33
CA GLU A 465 1.98 14.31 19.35
C GLU A 465 2.78 13.02 19.08
N ILE A 466 3.00 12.67 17.80
CA ILE A 466 3.82 11.52 17.41
C ILE A 466 5.30 11.85 17.63
N ILE A 467 5.75 13.05 17.23
CA ILE A 467 7.12 13.51 17.50
C ILE A 467 7.39 13.51 19.00
N LYS A 468 6.45 14.00 19.81
CA LYS A 468 6.54 13.98 21.28
C LYS A 468 6.64 12.56 21.81
N LEU A 469 5.82 11.63 21.33
CA LEU A 469 5.94 10.23 21.73
C LEU A 469 7.33 9.67 21.38
N MET A 470 7.83 9.87 20.16
CA MET A 470 9.14 9.37 19.73
C MET A 470 10.29 9.94 20.60
N THR A 471 10.24 11.23 20.91
CA THR A 471 11.26 11.89 21.75
C THR A 471 11.23 11.37 23.19
N HIS A 472 10.06 11.16 23.79
CA HIS A 472 9.97 10.54 25.12
C HIS A 472 10.59 9.14 25.13
N ILE A 473 10.28 8.30 24.13
CA ILE A 473 10.80 6.93 24.03
C ILE A 473 12.31 6.89 23.78
N ILE A 474 12.88 7.84 23.03
CA ILE A 474 14.32 7.91 22.81
C ILE A 474 15.05 8.34 24.07
N PHE A 475 14.60 9.42 24.70
CA PHE A 475 15.43 10.11 25.69
C PHE A 475 15.13 9.76 27.16
N GLU A 476 13.87 9.52 27.54
CA GLU A 476 13.53 9.17 28.94
C GLU A 476 14.31 7.95 29.48
N PRO A 477 14.52 6.86 28.71
CA PRO A 477 15.26 5.69 29.21
C PRO A 477 16.70 5.96 29.63
N ILE A 478 17.31 7.02 29.11
CA ILE A 478 18.73 7.36 29.35
C ILE A 478 18.88 8.74 29.99
N LYS A 479 17.79 9.35 30.43
CA LYS A 479 17.75 10.74 30.93
C LYS A 479 18.75 10.99 32.05
N ASP A 480 18.85 10.08 33.01
CA ASP A 480 19.78 10.22 34.14
C ASP A 480 21.24 10.18 33.66
N ILE A 481 21.56 9.28 32.71
CA ILE A 481 22.89 9.19 32.11
C ILE A 481 23.24 10.47 31.34
N LEU A 482 22.27 11.07 30.65
CA LEU A 482 22.47 12.35 29.97
C LEU A 482 22.72 13.48 30.97
N LYS A 483 21.93 13.55 32.06
CA LYS A 483 22.09 14.56 33.12
C LYS A 483 23.45 14.51 33.81
N GLU A 484 24.00 13.32 34.00
CA GLU A 484 25.33 13.12 34.59
C GLU A 484 26.48 13.60 33.67
N ARG A 485 26.21 13.73 32.36
CA ARG A 485 27.19 14.15 31.35
C ARG A 485 27.09 15.64 31.03
N GLU A 486 27.19 16.47 32.06
CA GLU A 486 27.17 17.93 31.91
C GLU A 486 28.27 18.42 30.95
N GLY A 487 27.89 19.28 30.01
CA GLY A 487 28.75 19.80 28.94
C GLY A 487 28.98 18.85 27.76
N ALA A 488 28.47 17.61 27.80
CA ALA A 488 28.60 16.67 26.70
C ALA A 488 27.81 17.13 25.47
N ARG A 489 28.37 16.82 24.29
CA ARG A 489 27.77 17.10 22.98
C ARG A 489 27.16 15.84 22.39
N PHE A 490 25.91 15.91 21.99
CA PHE A 490 25.18 14.85 21.30
C PHE A 490 24.70 15.32 19.94
N SER A 491 24.54 14.41 19.00
CA SER A 491 23.99 14.71 17.68
C SER A 491 22.64 14.04 17.44
N ILE A 492 21.71 14.79 16.86
CA ILE A 492 20.37 14.36 16.46
C ILE A 492 20.30 14.42 14.93
N TYR A 493 19.87 13.32 14.30
CA TYR A 493 19.79 13.22 12.83
C TYR A 493 18.40 12.80 12.35
N ASP A 494 17.93 13.42 11.27
CA ASP A 494 16.75 12.99 10.52
C ASP A 494 17.07 12.85 9.01
N PRO A 495 17.11 11.62 8.46
CA PRO A 495 17.37 11.36 7.03
C PRO A 495 16.25 11.78 6.07
N ALA A 496 15.10 12.24 6.55
CA ALA A 496 13.99 12.73 5.74
C ALA A 496 13.32 13.87 6.52
N CYS A 497 14.10 14.93 6.79
CA CYS A 497 13.79 15.89 7.84
C CYS A 497 12.58 16.78 7.57
N GLY A 498 12.07 16.81 6.35
CA GLY A 498 10.98 17.69 5.97
C GLY A 498 11.33 19.12 6.34
N SER A 499 10.41 19.83 6.99
CA SER A 499 10.58 21.22 7.45
C SER A 499 11.51 21.37 8.66
N GLY A 500 12.06 20.28 9.21
CA GLY A 500 12.90 20.29 10.41
C GLY A 500 12.11 20.22 11.73
N GLY A 501 10.78 20.12 11.68
CA GLY A 501 9.92 20.11 12.87
C GLY A 501 10.26 19.00 13.89
N MET A 502 10.72 17.84 13.41
CA MET A 502 11.14 16.72 14.25
C MET A 502 12.47 17.00 14.97
N LEU A 503 13.44 17.59 14.27
CA LEU A 503 14.74 17.99 14.83
C LEU A 503 14.55 19.02 15.94
N THR A 504 13.75 20.06 15.67
CA THR A 504 13.48 21.16 16.61
C THR A 504 12.79 20.68 17.89
N GLU A 505 11.79 19.81 17.78
CA GLU A 505 11.10 19.26 18.96
C GLU A 505 11.99 18.28 19.75
N ALA A 506 12.81 17.49 19.05
CA ALA A 506 13.75 16.57 19.69
C ALA A 506 14.80 17.29 20.53
N GLU A 507 15.40 18.36 20.00
CA GLU A 507 16.32 19.22 20.76
C GLU A 507 15.62 19.87 21.95
N ASP A 508 14.45 20.49 21.75
CA ASP A 508 13.72 21.17 22.83
C ASP A 508 13.37 20.20 23.98
N PHE A 509 12.93 18.99 23.64
CA PHE A 509 12.69 17.95 24.64
C PHE A 509 13.99 17.54 25.35
N ALA A 510 15.06 17.28 24.59
CA ALA A 510 16.35 16.85 25.12
C ALA A 510 16.97 17.90 26.07
N LEU A 511 16.92 19.18 25.70
CA LEU A 511 17.35 20.30 26.55
C LEU A 511 16.53 20.37 27.84
N LYS A 512 15.20 20.23 27.75
CA LYS A 512 14.33 20.25 28.93
C LYS A 512 14.63 19.12 29.90
N ILE A 513 14.79 17.89 29.41
CA ILE A 513 15.05 16.75 30.29
C ILE A 513 16.48 16.73 30.84
N THR A 514 17.43 17.45 30.22
CA THR A 514 18.82 17.58 30.68
C THR A 514 19.05 18.86 31.48
N ASP A 515 18.01 19.64 31.77
CA ASP A 515 18.11 20.95 32.44
C ASP A 515 19.10 21.90 31.73
N ASN A 516 19.16 21.85 30.40
CA ASN A 516 20.10 22.57 29.51
C ASN A 516 21.58 22.29 29.78
N LYS A 517 21.92 21.17 30.44
CA LYS A 517 23.31 20.80 30.76
C LYS A 517 24.06 20.19 29.59
N CYS A 518 23.35 19.65 28.60
CA CYS A 518 23.94 19.05 27.41
C CYS A 518 23.76 19.95 26.20
N ILE A 519 24.62 19.76 25.20
CA ILE A 519 24.57 20.47 23.92
C ILE A 519 24.13 19.47 22.85
N PHE A 520 23.16 19.85 22.02
CA PHE A 520 22.69 19.03 20.91
C PHE A 520 23.02 19.72 19.60
N SER A 521 23.47 18.94 18.61
CA SER A 521 23.69 19.42 17.24
C SER A 521 22.74 18.71 16.28
N LEU A 522 22.03 19.49 15.49
CA LEU A 522 20.97 19.02 14.60
C LEU A 522 21.50 18.78 13.19
N PHE A 523 21.17 17.61 12.63
CA PHE A 523 21.52 17.21 11.28
C PHE A 523 20.27 16.69 10.55
N GLY A 524 20.13 17.03 9.27
CA GLY A 524 18.94 16.66 8.49
C GLY A 524 19.26 16.46 7.03
N GLN A 525 18.47 15.67 6.32
CA GLN A 525 18.53 15.59 4.87
C GLN A 525 17.13 15.62 4.25
N GLU A 526 16.98 16.39 3.18
CA GLU A 526 15.70 16.55 2.48
C GLU A 526 15.89 16.61 0.96
N VAL A 527 15.01 15.93 0.22
CA VAL A 527 15.06 15.84 -1.24
C VAL A 527 14.25 16.96 -1.91
N ASN A 528 13.21 17.46 -1.26
CA ASN A 528 12.39 18.55 -1.76
C ASN A 528 13.08 19.91 -1.51
N PRO A 529 13.35 20.72 -2.55
CA PRO A 529 14.12 21.96 -2.42
C PRO A 529 13.44 23.03 -1.55
N GLU A 530 12.12 23.19 -1.65
CA GLU A 530 11.36 24.18 -0.87
C GLU A 530 11.35 23.79 0.62
N THR A 531 11.12 22.52 0.89
CA THR A 531 11.06 21.99 2.25
C THR A 531 12.45 22.02 2.90
N TRP A 532 13.49 21.67 2.14
CA TRP A 532 14.88 21.85 2.54
C TRP A 532 15.18 23.31 2.90
N ALA A 533 14.73 24.28 2.08
CA ALA A 533 14.99 25.70 2.31
C ALA A 533 14.32 26.21 3.60
N ILE A 534 13.12 25.71 3.93
CA ILE A 534 12.44 25.97 5.20
C ILE A 534 13.24 25.40 6.37
N CYS A 535 13.63 24.12 6.29
CA CYS A 535 14.42 23.46 7.32
C CYS A 535 15.75 24.18 7.57
N THR A 536 16.51 24.46 6.50
CA THR A 536 17.79 25.17 6.59
C THR A 536 17.61 26.56 7.19
N GLY A 537 16.55 27.29 6.81
CA GLY A 537 16.22 28.58 7.42
C GLY A 537 15.99 28.49 8.94
N ASP A 538 15.19 27.53 9.41
CA ASP A 538 14.94 27.33 10.85
C ASP A 538 16.22 26.95 11.61
N MET A 539 17.03 26.07 11.02
CA MET A 539 18.30 25.61 11.61
C MET A 539 19.32 26.76 11.72
N LEU A 540 19.43 27.61 10.70
CA LEU A 540 20.29 28.79 10.75
C LEU A 540 19.87 29.77 11.86
N ILE A 541 18.56 29.97 12.07
CA ILE A 541 18.05 30.82 13.15
C ILE A 541 18.40 30.24 14.53
N LYS A 542 18.50 28.92 14.65
CA LYS A 542 18.97 28.23 15.86
C LYS A 542 20.50 28.28 16.05
N GLY A 543 21.24 28.83 15.10
CA GLY A 543 22.70 28.88 15.13
C GLY A 543 23.39 27.61 14.63
N GLU A 544 22.65 26.69 14.00
CA GLU A 544 23.23 25.53 13.33
C GLU A 544 23.91 25.94 12.02
N LYS A 545 24.83 25.10 11.55
CA LYS A 545 25.51 25.33 10.26
C LYS A 545 24.61 24.90 9.11
N ALA A 546 24.60 25.67 8.02
CA ALA A 546 23.91 25.28 6.78
C ALA A 546 24.31 23.87 6.31
N SER A 547 25.61 23.53 6.43
CA SER A 547 26.16 22.20 6.06
C SER A 547 25.60 21.04 6.87
N ASN A 548 24.89 21.30 7.98
CA ASN A 548 24.24 20.25 8.76
C ASN A 548 22.91 19.81 8.12
N ILE A 549 22.41 20.50 7.09
CA ILE A 549 21.19 20.14 6.36
C ILE A 549 21.54 19.81 4.90
N GLY A 550 21.61 18.51 4.59
CA GLY A 550 21.93 18.00 3.26
C GLY A 550 20.76 18.12 2.30
N TYR A 551 21.05 18.43 1.02
CA TYR A 551 20.06 18.47 -0.05
C TYR A 551 20.18 17.25 -0.97
N GLY A 552 19.05 16.61 -1.27
CA GLY A 552 18.96 15.49 -2.22
C GLY A 552 18.53 14.19 -1.57
N SER A 553 18.41 13.13 -2.38
CA SER A 553 17.95 11.82 -1.88
C SER A 553 18.95 11.19 -0.92
N THR A 554 18.51 10.87 0.29
CA THR A 554 19.30 10.12 1.28
C THR A 554 19.77 8.76 0.78
N LEU A 555 19.02 8.16 -0.15
CA LEU A 555 19.33 6.84 -0.68
C LEU A 555 20.46 6.89 -1.72
N SER A 556 20.38 7.78 -2.71
CA SER A 556 21.39 7.88 -3.78
C SER A 556 22.49 8.92 -3.55
N ASN A 557 22.26 9.92 -2.70
CA ASN A 557 23.19 11.01 -2.41
C ASN A 557 23.34 11.20 -0.89
N ASP A 558 24.11 10.34 -0.24
CA ASP A 558 24.36 10.39 1.21
C ASP A 558 25.26 11.58 1.60
N GLU A 559 24.66 12.72 1.94
CA GLU A 559 25.36 13.95 2.33
C GLU A 559 26.17 13.77 3.63
N PHE A 560 25.75 12.85 4.49
CA PHE A 560 26.40 12.57 5.76
C PHE A 560 27.22 11.28 5.72
N LYS A 561 27.78 10.92 4.56
CA LYS A 561 28.59 9.71 4.41
C LYS A 561 29.67 9.64 5.49
N GLY A 562 29.80 8.48 6.14
CA GLY A 562 30.74 8.24 7.23
C GLY A 562 30.40 8.87 8.58
N HIS A 563 29.46 9.81 8.66
CA HIS A 563 29.02 10.40 9.93
C HIS A 563 28.21 9.40 10.75
N LYS A 564 28.27 9.57 12.08
CA LYS A 564 27.55 8.75 13.06
C LYS A 564 26.83 9.64 14.07
N PHE A 565 25.65 9.24 14.50
CA PHE A 565 24.76 10.07 15.31
C PHE A 565 24.32 9.38 16.60
N ASP A 566 24.11 10.13 17.68
CA ASP A 566 23.64 9.58 18.96
C ASP A 566 22.14 9.24 18.90
N PHE A 567 21.35 10.16 18.33
CA PHE A 567 19.90 10.04 18.23
C PHE A 567 19.47 10.19 16.79
N ILE A 568 18.59 9.30 16.32
CA ILE A 568 18.08 9.36 14.96
C ILE A 568 16.57 9.20 15.00
N LEU A 569 15.84 10.21 14.52
CA LEU A 569 14.39 10.21 14.45
C LEU A 569 13.97 10.46 13.01
N SER A 570 12.98 9.72 12.51
CA SER A 570 12.48 10.00 11.15
C SER A 570 11.06 9.50 10.93
N ASN A 571 10.39 10.15 9.99
CA ASN A 571 9.17 9.66 9.36
C ASN A 571 9.41 9.54 7.84
N PRO A 572 10.08 8.48 7.37
CA PRO A 572 10.40 8.30 5.97
C PRO A 572 9.13 8.07 5.12
N PRO A 573 9.17 8.40 3.82
CA PRO A 573 8.01 8.26 2.94
C PRO A 573 7.49 6.81 2.86
N TYR A 574 6.17 6.66 2.88
CA TYR A 574 5.51 5.34 2.90
C TYR A 574 5.34 4.78 1.49
N GLY A 575 5.81 3.56 1.23
CA GLY A 575 5.55 2.85 -0.03
C GLY A 575 5.99 3.62 -1.30
N LYS A 576 6.92 4.57 -1.17
CA LYS A 576 7.45 5.30 -2.32
C LYS A 576 8.48 4.45 -3.04
N SER A 577 8.41 4.51 -4.37
CA SER A 577 9.39 3.85 -5.21
C SER A 577 10.75 4.53 -5.10
N TRP A 578 11.80 3.74 -4.96
CA TRP A 578 13.20 4.19 -4.99
C TRP A 578 13.83 4.01 -6.38
N LYS A 579 13.01 3.98 -7.44
CA LYS A 579 13.45 3.78 -8.83
C LYS A 579 14.56 4.76 -9.25
N ASN A 580 14.46 6.02 -8.81
CA ASN A 580 15.45 7.05 -9.13
C ASN A 580 16.79 6.83 -8.41
N ASP A 581 16.82 6.00 -7.37
CA ASP A 581 18.02 5.69 -6.58
C ASP A 581 18.69 4.38 -7.01
N VAL A 582 18.03 3.58 -7.86
CA VAL A 582 18.48 2.23 -8.26
C VAL A 582 19.89 2.25 -8.80
N ASP A 583 20.19 3.13 -9.75
CA ASP A 583 21.47 3.15 -10.45
C ASP A 583 22.64 3.54 -9.52
N ALA A 584 22.38 4.32 -8.46
CA ALA A 584 23.38 4.63 -7.44
C ALA A 584 23.66 3.42 -6.52
N ILE A 585 22.62 2.62 -6.24
CA ILE A 585 22.66 1.55 -5.23
C ILE A 585 23.08 0.20 -5.81
N VAL A 586 22.58 -0.18 -6.99
CA VAL A 586 22.68 -1.54 -7.51
C VAL A 586 22.76 -1.59 -9.04
N GLU A 587 23.60 -2.48 -9.55
CA GLU A 587 23.67 -2.78 -10.98
C GLU A 587 22.91 -4.07 -11.30
N ASN A 588 22.34 -4.15 -12.50
CA ASN A 588 21.63 -5.33 -13.02
C ASN A 588 20.45 -5.79 -12.15
N ARG A 589 19.79 -4.87 -11.44
CA ARG A 589 18.59 -5.14 -10.63
C ARG A 589 17.55 -5.98 -11.40
N GLY A 590 17.03 -7.03 -10.78
CA GLY A 590 16.08 -7.98 -11.35
C GLY A 590 16.71 -9.10 -12.20
N LYS A 591 18.02 -9.09 -12.46
CA LYS A 591 18.70 -10.16 -13.21
C LYS A 591 19.24 -11.22 -12.24
N LYS A 592 18.52 -12.34 -12.16
CA LYS A 592 18.84 -13.46 -11.26
C LYS A 592 20.34 -13.86 -11.31
N GLY A 593 21.00 -13.80 -10.16
CA GLY A 593 22.41 -14.15 -9.99
C GLY A 593 23.43 -13.15 -10.56
N LYS A 594 22.98 -11.96 -11.01
CA LYS A 594 23.84 -10.93 -11.60
C LYS A 594 23.70 -9.56 -10.93
N GLU A 595 22.88 -9.44 -9.88
CA GLU A 595 22.76 -8.20 -9.12
C GLU A 595 24.06 -7.90 -8.37
N ILE A 596 24.55 -6.67 -8.47
CA ILE A 596 25.75 -6.20 -7.77
C ILE A 596 25.35 -4.97 -6.97
N ILE A 597 25.22 -5.12 -5.65
CA ILE A 597 24.93 -4.01 -4.73
C ILE A 597 26.23 -3.23 -4.52
N LYS A 598 26.25 -1.98 -5.01
CA LYS A 598 27.41 -1.08 -4.96
C LYS A 598 27.52 -0.39 -3.62
N ASP A 599 26.38 0.04 -3.08
CA ASP A 599 26.37 0.77 -1.82
C ASP A 599 26.53 -0.19 -0.63
N PRO A 600 27.56 -0.02 0.21
CA PRO A 600 27.81 -0.90 1.35
C PRO A 600 26.69 -0.88 2.40
N ARG A 601 25.91 0.20 2.50
CA ARG A 601 24.79 0.31 3.45
C ARG A 601 23.76 -0.78 3.20
N PHE A 602 23.51 -1.12 1.94
CA PHE A 602 22.38 -1.96 1.53
C PHE A 602 22.76 -3.40 1.18
N LYS A 603 23.98 -3.84 1.51
CA LYS A 603 24.47 -5.19 1.18
C LYS A 603 23.67 -6.34 1.80
N VAL A 604 22.97 -6.08 2.89
CA VAL A 604 22.10 -7.06 3.57
C VAL A 604 20.94 -7.52 2.67
N GLY A 605 20.46 -6.65 1.79
CA GLY A 605 19.28 -6.92 0.98
C GLY A 605 18.66 -5.64 0.48
N LEU A 606 17.88 -5.76 -0.59
CA LEU A 606 17.19 -4.65 -1.23
C LEU A 606 15.71 -4.99 -1.38
N PRO A 607 14.78 -4.18 -0.83
CA PRO A 607 13.36 -4.39 -0.96
C PRO A 607 12.91 -4.18 -2.43
N THR A 608 11.68 -4.56 -2.75
CA THR A 608 11.10 -4.27 -4.07
C THR A 608 11.25 -2.79 -4.46
N ILE A 609 11.42 -2.50 -5.77
CA ILE A 609 11.64 -1.12 -6.26
C ILE A 609 10.47 -0.18 -5.90
N SER A 610 9.28 -0.75 -5.70
CA SER A 610 8.07 -0.02 -5.31
C SER A 610 8.07 0.47 -3.86
N ASP A 611 8.90 -0.07 -2.97
CA ASP A 611 8.90 0.30 -1.55
C ASP A 611 10.32 0.48 -1.02
N GLY A 612 10.74 1.74 -0.85
CA GLY A 612 12.06 2.10 -0.32
C GLY A 612 12.12 2.24 1.21
N GLN A 613 11.04 2.01 1.95
CA GLN A 613 10.97 2.43 3.36
C GLN A 613 12.03 1.75 4.24
N LEU A 614 12.27 0.45 4.05
CA LEU A 614 13.31 -0.27 4.79
C LEU A 614 14.73 0.20 4.45
N LEU A 615 14.96 0.82 3.29
CA LEU A 615 16.27 1.39 2.95
C LEU A 615 16.58 2.62 3.81
N PHE A 616 15.58 3.44 4.17
CA PHE A 616 15.79 4.52 5.13
C PHE A 616 16.20 3.99 6.51
N LEU A 617 15.54 2.94 6.99
CA LEU A 617 15.90 2.31 8.27
C LEU A 617 17.32 1.72 8.24
N VAL A 618 17.69 1.04 7.15
CA VAL A 618 19.06 0.54 6.97
C VAL A 618 20.08 1.69 6.89
N ASN A 619 19.74 2.81 6.25
CA ASN A 619 20.57 4.01 6.28
C ASN A 619 20.76 4.50 7.72
N MET A 620 19.70 4.62 8.52
CA MET A 620 19.79 5.03 9.93
C MET A 620 20.68 4.08 10.74
N ILE A 621 20.51 2.76 10.58
CA ILE A 621 21.35 1.75 11.25
C ILE A 621 22.83 1.94 10.85
N SER A 622 23.09 2.22 9.56
CA SER A 622 24.46 2.48 9.09
C SER A 622 25.10 3.72 9.71
N LYS A 623 24.32 4.63 10.33
CA LYS A 623 24.80 5.83 11.03
C LYS A 623 24.89 5.67 12.55
N MET A 624 24.66 4.48 13.10
CA MET A 624 24.80 4.25 14.54
C MET A 624 26.26 4.32 14.99
N LYS A 625 26.52 5.00 16.11
CA LYS A 625 27.78 4.99 16.86
C LYS A 625 27.91 3.65 17.57
N ASN A 626 29.03 2.96 17.35
CA ASN A 626 29.28 1.62 17.92
C ASN A 626 30.40 1.63 18.97
N ASP A 627 31.11 2.74 19.10
CA ASP A 627 32.32 2.97 19.88
C ASP A 627 32.06 3.82 21.13
N THR A 628 30.81 4.21 21.38
CA THR A 628 30.39 4.92 22.58
C THR A 628 29.65 4.00 23.56
N GLU A 629 29.64 4.39 24.82
CA GLU A 629 28.92 3.69 25.90
C GLU A 629 27.39 3.71 25.65
N LEU A 630 26.85 4.86 25.26
CA LEU A 630 25.42 5.04 24.95
C LEU A 630 25.02 4.48 23.58
N GLY A 631 25.98 4.28 22.68
CA GLY A 631 25.72 3.86 21.32
C GLY A 631 24.81 4.87 20.60
N SER A 632 23.79 4.34 19.91
CA SER A 632 22.74 5.13 19.29
C SER A 632 21.35 4.60 19.60
N ARG A 633 20.37 5.50 19.53
CA ARG A 633 18.94 5.18 19.63
C ARG A 633 18.20 5.73 18.41
N ILE A 634 17.35 4.91 17.82
CA ILE A 634 16.57 5.20 16.62
C ILE A 634 15.09 5.12 16.93
N ALA A 635 14.31 6.10 16.48
CA ALA A 635 12.85 6.00 16.36
C ALA A 635 12.45 6.32 14.91
N SER A 636 11.81 5.36 14.24
CA SER A 636 11.39 5.52 12.84
C SER A 636 9.91 5.17 12.69
N VAL A 637 9.16 6.00 11.97
CA VAL A 637 7.75 5.70 11.66
C VAL A 637 7.67 4.84 10.40
N HIS A 638 6.83 3.81 10.45
CA HIS A 638 6.63 2.85 9.38
C HIS A 638 5.15 2.53 9.16
N ASN A 639 4.81 2.02 7.98
CA ASN A 639 3.52 1.39 7.72
C ASN A 639 3.63 -0.14 7.93
N GLY A 640 2.52 -0.86 7.71
CA GLY A 640 2.49 -2.31 7.86
C GLY A 640 3.43 -3.09 6.93
N SER A 641 3.82 -2.56 5.75
CA SER A 641 4.64 -3.34 4.81
C SER A 641 5.98 -3.72 5.42
N SER A 642 6.65 -2.78 6.08
CA SER A 642 7.92 -2.97 6.77
C SER A 642 7.97 -4.20 7.70
N LEU A 643 6.84 -4.57 8.30
CA LEU A 643 6.75 -5.63 9.32
C LEU A 643 6.75 -7.04 8.72
N PHE A 644 6.18 -7.25 7.53
CA PHE A 644 5.89 -8.61 7.04
C PHE A 644 6.05 -8.82 5.53
N THR A 645 6.28 -7.79 4.72
CA THR A 645 6.50 -7.99 3.28
C THR A 645 7.85 -8.64 3.01
N GLY A 646 7.96 -9.33 1.88
CA GLY A 646 9.14 -10.10 1.51
C GLY A 646 9.18 -11.47 2.18
N ASP A 647 9.40 -12.48 1.35
CA ASP A 647 9.53 -13.87 1.75
C ASP A 647 10.93 -14.18 2.31
N ALA A 648 11.12 -15.38 2.86
CA ALA A 648 12.47 -15.84 3.24
C ALA A 648 13.45 -15.70 2.07
N GLY A 649 14.66 -15.20 2.33
CA GLY A 649 15.67 -14.89 1.32
C GLY A 649 15.41 -13.65 0.45
N GLN A 650 14.29 -12.95 0.63
CA GLN A 650 14.04 -11.67 -0.04
C GLN A 650 14.51 -10.49 0.81
N GLY A 651 14.80 -9.36 0.15
CA GLY A 651 15.48 -8.22 0.76
C GLY A 651 14.81 -7.68 2.01
N GLU A 652 13.47 -7.55 2.03
CA GLU A 652 12.73 -7.08 3.20
C GLU A 652 12.90 -8.02 4.41
N SER A 653 12.84 -9.34 4.17
CA SER A 653 13.05 -10.34 5.21
C SER A 653 14.50 -10.39 5.69
N GLU A 654 15.48 -10.27 4.79
CA GLU A 654 16.90 -10.22 5.17
C GLU A 654 17.25 -8.96 5.98
N ILE A 655 16.61 -7.82 5.69
CA ILE A 655 16.76 -6.62 6.51
C ILE A 655 16.22 -6.84 7.92
N ARG A 656 15.00 -7.39 8.07
CA ARG A 656 14.43 -7.71 9.39
C ARG A 656 15.28 -8.74 10.14
N LYS A 657 15.77 -9.77 9.43
CA LYS A 657 16.70 -10.76 9.95
C LYS A 657 17.94 -10.09 10.53
N MET A 658 18.60 -9.21 9.78
CA MET A 658 19.77 -8.47 10.27
C MET A 658 19.45 -7.64 11.51
N ILE A 659 18.31 -6.97 11.54
CA ILE A 659 17.89 -6.16 12.70
C ILE A 659 17.70 -7.03 13.95
N LEU A 660 17.01 -8.16 13.82
CA LEU A 660 16.67 -9.06 14.93
C LEU A 660 17.86 -9.89 15.40
N GLU A 661 18.66 -10.43 14.47
CA GLU A 661 19.83 -11.26 14.79
C GLU A 661 20.99 -10.44 15.39
N ASN A 662 21.10 -9.15 15.06
CA ASN A 662 22.02 -8.23 15.73
C ASN A 662 21.43 -7.60 17.01
N ASP A 663 20.27 -8.08 17.46
CA ASP A 663 19.58 -7.61 18.67
C ASP A 663 19.36 -6.08 18.71
N LEU A 664 19.05 -5.48 17.55
CA LEU A 664 18.90 -4.02 17.44
C LEU A 664 17.48 -3.56 17.77
N LEU A 665 16.45 -4.34 17.44
CA LEU A 665 15.05 -3.95 17.64
C LEU A 665 14.65 -4.03 19.11
N GLU A 666 14.33 -2.90 19.74
CA GLU A 666 13.98 -2.84 21.15
C GLU A 666 12.45 -2.89 21.36
N CYS A 667 11.71 -2.13 20.55
CA CYS A 667 10.26 -2.03 20.66
C CYS A 667 9.60 -1.68 19.31
N ILE A 668 8.37 -2.12 19.09
CA ILE A 668 7.48 -1.57 18.07
C ILE A 668 6.18 -1.11 18.72
N ILE A 669 5.74 0.11 18.42
CA ILE A 669 4.51 0.72 18.95
C ILE A 669 3.51 0.87 17.80
N ALA A 670 2.39 0.16 17.83
CA ALA A 670 1.27 0.36 16.89
C ALA A 670 0.43 1.57 17.32
N LEU A 671 0.13 2.46 16.37
CA LEU A 671 -0.62 3.70 16.61
C LEU A 671 -2.07 3.57 16.09
N SER A 672 -2.96 4.40 16.62
CA SER A 672 -4.33 4.52 16.10
C SER A 672 -4.35 4.77 14.59
N THR A 673 -5.33 4.19 13.90
CA THR A 673 -5.61 4.55 12.50
C THR A 673 -6.01 6.02 12.43
N ASN A 674 -5.77 6.67 11.28
CA ASN A 674 -6.14 8.07 11.07
C ASN A 674 -5.52 9.06 12.07
N ILE A 675 -4.34 8.75 12.64
CA ILE A 675 -3.58 9.68 13.47
C ILE A 675 -2.69 10.61 12.63
N PHE A 676 -2.42 10.25 11.37
CA PHE A 676 -1.69 11.06 10.40
C PHE A 676 -2.64 11.82 9.46
N TYR A 677 -2.17 12.94 8.91
CA TYR A 677 -2.98 13.86 8.09
C TYR A 677 -3.48 13.26 6.76
N ASN A 678 -2.78 12.30 6.18
CA ASN A 678 -3.04 11.83 4.80
C ASN A 678 -3.02 10.32 4.67
N THR A 679 -3.04 9.59 5.79
CA THR A 679 -3.27 8.15 5.75
C THR A 679 -4.10 7.66 6.93
N GLY A 680 -5.10 6.85 6.62
CA GLY A 680 -5.84 6.02 7.57
C GLY A 680 -5.22 4.64 7.77
N ILE A 681 -4.09 4.36 7.13
CA ILE A 681 -3.40 3.08 7.25
C ILE A 681 -2.82 2.94 8.66
N PRO A 682 -2.80 1.73 9.25
CA PRO A 682 -2.07 1.46 10.48
C PRO A 682 -0.58 1.83 10.36
N THR A 683 -0.10 2.60 11.34
CA THR A 683 1.28 3.06 11.42
C THR A 683 1.94 2.56 12.70
N TYR A 684 3.26 2.44 12.65
CA TYR A 684 4.07 1.82 13.69
C TYR A 684 5.32 2.65 13.94
N ILE A 685 5.74 2.79 15.19
CA ILE A 685 7.04 3.37 15.54
C ILE A 685 8.01 2.24 15.87
N TRP A 686 9.07 2.10 15.08
CA TRP A 686 10.17 1.18 15.32
C TRP A 686 11.21 1.86 16.20
N ILE A 687 11.56 1.21 17.31
CA ILE A 687 12.57 1.68 18.27
C ILE A 687 13.75 0.73 18.23
N LEU A 688 14.92 1.21 17.83
CA LEU A 688 16.15 0.42 17.79
C LEU A 688 17.21 1.01 18.70
N SER A 689 18.02 0.15 19.30
CA SER A 689 19.23 0.53 20.03
C SER A 689 20.29 -0.56 19.89
N ASN A 690 21.56 -0.15 19.71
CA ASN A 690 22.71 -1.05 19.76
C ASN A 690 23.33 -1.13 21.17
N ARG A 691 22.66 -0.54 22.17
CA ARG A 691 22.99 -0.55 23.61
C ARG A 691 21.71 -0.76 24.42
N LYS A 692 21.06 -1.89 24.19
CA LYS A 692 19.89 -2.30 24.98
C LYS A 692 20.23 -2.43 26.45
N GLU A 693 19.30 -2.02 27.31
CA GLU A 693 19.32 -2.33 28.74
C GLU A 693 19.39 -3.85 28.96
N GLU A 694 20.11 -4.31 29.99
CA GLU A 694 20.36 -5.75 30.23
C GLU A 694 19.08 -6.61 30.18
N ARG A 695 17.99 -6.15 30.79
CA ARG A 695 16.72 -6.91 30.81
C ARG A 695 16.05 -7.05 29.43
N ARG A 696 16.45 -6.26 28.43
CA ARG A 696 15.89 -6.23 27.06
C ARG A 696 16.74 -6.96 26.04
N LYS A 697 17.96 -7.41 26.41
CA LYS A 697 18.82 -8.16 25.50
C LYS A 697 18.14 -9.44 25.02
N GLY A 698 18.23 -9.70 23.72
CA GLY A 698 17.60 -10.83 23.05
C GLY A 698 16.08 -10.73 22.90
N LYS A 699 15.48 -9.59 23.29
CA LYS A 699 14.02 -9.42 23.39
C LYS A 699 13.51 -8.21 22.64
N VAL A 700 12.24 -8.31 22.23
CA VAL A 700 11.45 -7.24 21.60
C VAL A 700 10.15 -7.03 22.36
N GLN A 701 9.81 -5.78 22.65
CA GLN A 701 8.50 -5.38 23.15
C GLN A 701 7.60 -4.95 21.99
N LEU A 702 6.39 -5.50 21.90
CA LEU A 702 5.34 -4.97 21.03
C LEU A 702 4.31 -4.24 21.91
N ILE A 703 3.99 -3.00 21.56
CA ILE A 703 2.98 -2.19 22.24
C ILE A 703 1.84 -1.90 21.27
N ASN A 704 0.63 -2.32 21.59
CA ASN A 704 -0.56 -2.03 20.80
C ASN A 704 -1.29 -0.81 21.36
N ALA A 705 -0.98 0.39 20.87
CA ALA A 705 -1.61 1.64 21.28
C ALA A 705 -2.71 2.11 20.31
N ILE A 706 -3.31 1.19 19.53
CA ILE A 706 -4.35 1.52 18.54
C ILE A 706 -5.57 2.18 19.21
N ASP A 707 -5.97 1.72 20.40
CA ASP A 707 -7.14 2.25 21.12
C ASP A 707 -6.81 3.41 22.07
N ILE A 708 -5.54 3.88 22.09
CA ILE A 708 -5.10 4.96 22.97
C ILE A 708 -5.08 6.26 22.16
N TYR A 709 -6.21 6.96 22.10
CA TYR A 709 -6.32 8.24 21.40
C TYR A 709 -7.47 9.10 21.95
N THR A 710 -7.53 10.35 21.53
CA THR A 710 -8.68 11.26 21.73
C THR A 710 -9.23 11.68 20.37
N PRO A 711 -10.54 11.56 20.11
CA PRO A 711 -11.14 12.03 18.85
C PRO A 711 -11.00 13.55 18.69
N LEU A 712 -10.73 13.99 17.47
CA LEU A 712 -10.75 15.42 17.11
C LEU A 712 -12.19 15.91 16.95
N ARG A 713 -12.44 17.15 17.37
CA ARG A 713 -13.73 17.82 17.13
C ARG A 713 -14.01 18.07 15.64
N LYS A 714 -12.94 18.25 14.86
CA LYS A 714 -12.98 18.45 13.41
C LYS A 714 -11.77 17.73 12.80
N ASN A 715 -12.00 16.95 11.75
CA ASN A 715 -10.93 16.25 11.04
C ASN A 715 -9.98 17.25 10.35
N LEU A 716 -8.71 16.88 10.29
CA LEU A 716 -7.66 17.60 9.58
C LEU A 716 -7.12 16.68 8.48
N GLY A 717 -7.66 16.82 7.27
CA GLY A 717 -7.47 15.80 6.23
C GLY A 717 -8.09 14.46 6.65
N GLN A 718 -7.31 13.37 6.57
CA GLN A 718 -7.69 12.05 7.09
C GLN A 718 -7.55 11.96 8.62
N LYS A 719 -6.79 12.86 9.25
CA LYS A 719 -6.56 12.82 10.70
C LYS A 719 -7.86 13.12 11.46
N ASN A 720 -8.28 12.19 12.31
CA ASN A 720 -9.51 12.33 13.10
C ASN A 720 -9.30 12.07 14.61
N CYS A 721 -8.07 11.75 15.02
CA CYS A 721 -7.71 11.50 16.41
C CYS A 721 -6.32 12.07 16.74
N GLU A 722 -6.03 12.29 18.02
CA GLU A 722 -4.76 12.78 18.54
C GLU A 722 -4.35 12.07 19.83
N LEU A 723 -3.06 12.14 20.20
CA LEU A 723 -2.58 11.73 21.52
C LEU A 723 -2.47 12.95 22.44
N THR A 724 -3.13 12.88 23.59
CA THR A 724 -2.93 13.86 24.67
C THR A 724 -1.62 13.60 25.40
N LYS A 725 -1.15 14.60 26.18
CA LYS A 725 0.04 14.43 27.02
C LYS A 725 -0.07 13.20 27.94
N THR A 726 -1.21 13.03 28.62
CA THR A 726 -1.45 11.89 29.52
C THR A 726 -1.36 10.55 28.78
N GLN A 727 -1.83 10.48 27.54
CA GLN A 727 -1.74 9.28 26.71
C GLN A 727 -0.30 9.00 26.26
N ILE A 728 0.48 10.04 25.92
CA ILE A 728 1.92 9.92 25.62
C ILE A 728 2.68 9.41 26.86
N ASP A 729 2.42 9.99 28.03
CA ASP A 729 3.03 9.57 29.30
C ASP A 729 2.67 8.11 29.61
N SER A 730 1.43 7.69 29.33
CA SER A 730 0.98 6.30 29.51
C SER A 730 1.72 5.33 28.59
N ILE A 731 1.83 5.63 27.28
CA ILE A 731 2.55 4.77 26.33
C ILE A 731 4.04 4.71 26.70
N THR A 732 4.63 5.84 27.07
CA THR A 732 6.03 5.93 27.53
C THR A 732 6.25 5.06 28.77
N LYS A 733 5.32 5.10 29.74
CA LYS A 733 5.38 4.24 30.92
C LYS A 733 5.27 2.76 30.57
N ILE A 734 4.35 2.36 29.67
CA ILE A 734 4.22 0.97 29.21
C ILE A 734 5.54 0.48 28.60
N TYR A 735 6.19 1.32 27.80
CA TYR A 735 7.51 1.03 27.27
C TYR A 735 8.53 0.87 28.39
N LEU A 736 8.71 1.86 29.27
CA LEU A 736 9.71 1.82 30.35
C LEU A 736 9.50 0.66 31.33
N ASP A 737 8.26 0.34 31.69
CA ASP A 737 7.93 -0.73 32.62
C ASP A 737 8.36 -2.10 32.08
N PHE A 738 8.34 -2.32 30.75
CA PHE A 738 8.69 -3.58 30.07
C PHE A 738 8.01 -4.80 30.73
N LYS A 739 6.70 -4.73 30.90
CA LYS A 739 5.88 -5.81 31.47
C LYS A 739 4.93 -6.38 30.43
N LYS A 740 4.68 -7.68 30.53
CA LYS A 740 3.64 -8.35 29.74
C LYS A 740 2.25 -7.92 30.26
N THR A 741 1.43 -7.35 29.39
CA THR A 741 0.03 -6.94 29.60
C THR A 741 -0.77 -7.24 28.32
N GLU A 742 -2.06 -6.91 28.28
CA GLU A 742 -2.85 -7.01 27.04
C GLU A 742 -2.33 -6.06 25.95
N THR A 743 -1.90 -4.86 26.35
CA THR A 743 -1.36 -3.81 25.48
C THR A 743 0.12 -4.01 25.16
N SER A 744 0.88 -4.73 25.98
CA SER A 744 2.33 -4.91 25.85
C SER A 744 2.73 -6.38 25.87
N LYS A 745 3.25 -6.90 24.77
CA LYS A 745 3.74 -8.28 24.67
C LYS A 745 5.25 -8.29 24.49
N ILE A 746 5.93 -9.27 25.10
CA ILE A 746 7.39 -9.41 25.07
C ILE A 746 7.74 -10.76 24.49
N PHE A 747 8.58 -10.75 23.48
CA PHE A 747 9.01 -11.89 22.68
C PHE A 747 10.53 -11.98 22.67
N ASP A 748 11.05 -13.18 22.50
CA ASP A 748 12.46 -13.40 22.17
C ASP A 748 12.66 -13.15 20.67
N ASN A 749 13.88 -12.79 20.25
CA ASN A 749 14.14 -12.44 18.84
C ASN A 749 13.77 -13.58 17.85
N GLU A 750 13.88 -14.83 18.29
CA GLU A 750 13.59 -16.03 17.49
C GLU A 750 12.09 -16.22 17.23
N ASP A 751 11.20 -15.66 18.07
CA ASP A 751 9.74 -15.77 17.91
C ASP A 751 9.23 -15.13 16.60
N PHE A 752 10.01 -14.22 16.02
CA PHE A 752 9.68 -13.55 14.75
C PHE A 752 10.24 -14.26 13.51
N GLY A 753 11.07 -15.28 13.70
CA GLY A 753 11.67 -16.02 12.61
C GLY A 753 10.90 -17.27 12.24
N TYR A 754 11.10 -17.73 11.02
CA TYR A 754 10.61 -19.02 10.54
C TYR A 754 11.58 -19.64 9.53
N ASN A 755 11.61 -20.96 9.46
CA ASN A 755 12.19 -21.73 8.37
C ASN A 755 11.13 -21.91 7.29
N LYS A 756 11.36 -21.36 6.11
CA LYS A 756 10.57 -21.64 4.93
C LYS A 756 11.09 -22.90 4.27
N ILE A 757 10.34 -23.98 4.37
CA ILE A 757 10.65 -25.25 3.74
C ILE A 757 9.93 -25.37 2.40
N ILE A 758 10.59 -26.03 1.43
CA ILE A 758 9.95 -26.39 0.17
C ILE A 758 9.50 -27.84 0.27
N VAL A 759 8.20 -28.05 0.09
CA VAL A 759 7.56 -29.36 0.11
C VAL A 759 7.45 -29.84 -1.33
N GLU A 760 8.18 -30.90 -1.66
CA GLU A 760 8.10 -31.55 -2.95
C GLU A 760 7.20 -32.79 -2.84
N ARG A 761 6.56 -33.14 -3.96
CA ARG A 761 5.71 -34.32 -4.10
C ARG A 761 6.13 -35.09 -5.35
N PRO A 762 5.95 -36.42 -5.39
CA PRO A 762 6.37 -37.20 -6.54
C PRO A 762 5.52 -36.86 -7.76
N LEU A 763 6.16 -36.77 -8.92
CA LEU A 763 5.52 -36.77 -10.22
C LEU A 763 4.89 -38.15 -10.43
N ARG A 764 3.63 -38.17 -10.84
CA ARG A 764 2.87 -39.38 -11.16
C ARG A 764 2.36 -39.27 -12.58
N LEU A 765 2.77 -40.22 -13.41
CA LEU A 765 2.44 -40.25 -14.84
C LEU A 765 1.75 -41.57 -15.17
N LYS A 766 0.59 -41.48 -15.81
CA LYS A 766 0.05 -42.58 -16.60
C LYS A 766 0.51 -42.48 -18.04
N ALA A 767 0.56 -43.60 -18.73
CA ALA A 767 1.00 -43.66 -20.11
C ALA A 767 0.06 -44.49 -20.98
N LYS A 768 -0.19 -44.02 -22.21
CA LYS A 768 -0.93 -44.76 -23.22
C LYS A 768 -0.56 -44.23 -24.60
N ILE A 769 -0.23 -45.14 -25.52
CA ILE A 769 -0.04 -44.78 -26.92
C ILE A 769 -1.44 -44.75 -27.58
N THR A 770 -1.80 -43.62 -28.17
CA THR A 770 -3.03 -43.48 -28.96
C THR A 770 -2.73 -42.85 -30.30
N ASN A 771 -3.63 -43.07 -31.26
CA ASN A 771 -3.54 -42.44 -32.58
C ASN A 771 -3.55 -40.90 -32.49
N GLU A 772 -4.28 -40.31 -31.54
CA GLU A 772 -4.25 -38.87 -31.31
C GLU A 772 -2.90 -38.37 -30.78
N ALA A 773 -2.27 -39.13 -29.88
CA ALA A 773 -0.95 -38.80 -29.34
C ALA A 773 0.13 -38.85 -30.44
N ILE A 774 0.08 -39.89 -31.28
CA ILE A 774 0.94 -40.03 -32.46
C ILE A 774 0.75 -38.85 -33.41
N GLU A 775 -0.48 -38.51 -33.77
CA GLU A 775 -0.76 -37.39 -34.68
C GLU A 775 -0.28 -36.05 -34.08
N SER A 776 -0.25 -35.90 -32.76
CA SER A 776 0.30 -34.71 -32.12
C SER A 776 1.80 -34.53 -32.36
N LEU A 777 2.57 -35.62 -32.48
CA LEU A 777 4.00 -35.63 -32.77
C LEU A 777 4.32 -35.20 -34.20
N ARG A 778 3.34 -35.13 -35.11
CA ARG A 778 3.55 -34.58 -36.46
C ARG A 778 3.94 -33.10 -36.43
N TYR A 779 3.64 -32.40 -35.34
CA TYR A 779 3.74 -30.94 -35.28
C TYR A 779 4.69 -30.48 -34.17
N GLU A 780 5.59 -29.56 -34.50
CA GLU A 780 6.45 -28.89 -33.52
C GLU A 780 5.61 -28.06 -32.52
N LYS A 781 5.74 -28.37 -31.22
CA LYS A 781 4.93 -27.80 -30.13
C LYS A 781 4.85 -26.26 -30.13
N THR A 782 5.92 -25.56 -30.53
CA THR A 782 5.96 -24.09 -30.53
C THR A 782 5.19 -23.42 -31.68
N ILE A 783 4.76 -24.20 -32.68
CA ILE A 783 4.06 -23.73 -33.89
C ILE A 783 2.89 -24.65 -34.27
N ILE A 784 2.27 -25.29 -33.27
CA ILE A 784 1.33 -26.41 -33.49
C ILE A 784 0.10 -26.00 -34.32
N ASP A 785 -0.46 -24.82 -34.09
CA ASP A 785 -1.67 -24.36 -34.76
C ASP A 785 -1.38 -23.94 -36.20
N GLU A 786 -0.26 -23.25 -36.43
CA GLU A 786 0.22 -22.90 -37.76
C GLU A 786 0.59 -24.15 -38.55
N ALA A 787 1.32 -25.09 -37.94
CA ALA A 787 1.72 -26.34 -38.57
C ALA A 787 0.50 -27.20 -38.95
N LYS A 788 -0.50 -27.31 -38.07
CA LYS A 788 -1.77 -27.99 -38.39
C LYS A 788 -2.48 -27.35 -39.57
N TRP A 789 -2.54 -26.02 -39.64
CA TRP A 789 -3.17 -25.34 -40.77
C TRP A 789 -2.40 -25.59 -42.08
N ILE A 790 -1.08 -25.47 -42.05
CA ILE A 790 -0.20 -25.69 -43.20
C ILE A 790 -0.35 -27.13 -43.70
N TYR A 791 -0.27 -28.12 -42.81
CA TYR A 791 -0.41 -29.52 -43.19
C TYR A 791 -1.80 -29.84 -43.75
N ARG A 792 -2.88 -29.30 -43.14
CA ARG A 792 -4.24 -29.45 -43.69
C ARG A 792 -4.39 -28.87 -45.10
N LYS A 793 -3.63 -27.83 -45.44
CA LYS A 793 -3.72 -27.14 -46.74
C LYS A 793 -2.80 -27.75 -47.80
N TYR A 794 -1.61 -28.20 -47.41
CA TYR A 794 -0.57 -28.63 -48.36
C TYR A 794 -0.18 -30.11 -48.25
N GLY A 795 -0.69 -30.84 -47.25
CA GLY A 795 -0.42 -32.27 -47.03
C GLY A 795 1.07 -32.59 -46.93
N ASP A 796 1.47 -33.72 -47.49
CA ASP A 796 2.84 -34.25 -47.44
C ASP A 796 3.88 -33.33 -48.11
N LYS A 797 3.46 -32.30 -48.86
CA LYS A 797 4.35 -31.28 -49.42
C LYS A 797 5.21 -30.59 -48.34
N VAL A 798 4.78 -30.59 -47.08
CA VAL A 798 5.58 -30.07 -45.97
C VAL A 798 6.93 -30.78 -45.81
N TYR A 799 7.02 -32.06 -46.19
CA TYR A 799 8.25 -32.87 -46.08
C TYR A 799 9.20 -32.69 -47.26
N ASP A 800 8.70 -32.20 -48.40
CA ASP A 800 9.51 -31.87 -49.59
C ASP A 800 9.99 -30.41 -49.58
N GLY A 801 9.32 -29.55 -48.80
CA GLY A 801 9.66 -28.15 -48.59
C GLY A 801 8.59 -27.17 -49.08
N LEU A 802 8.48 -26.02 -48.39
CA LEU A 802 7.39 -25.07 -48.55
C LEU A 802 7.77 -23.79 -49.32
N LYS A 803 8.89 -23.79 -50.06
CA LYS A 803 9.42 -22.59 -50.74
C LYS A 803 8.40 -21.97 -51.71
N ASP A 804 7.74 -22.80 -52.52
CA ASP A 804 6.83 -22.34 -53.57
C ASP A 804 5.51 -21.77 -53.02
N VAL A 805 5.15 -22.13 -51.80
CA VAL A 805 3.91 -21.71 -51.13
C VAL A 805 4.17 -20.71 -50.00
N LYS A 806 5.43 -20.25 -49.86
CA LYS A 806 5.84 -19.34 -48.79
C LYS A 806 4.99 -18.08 -48.73
N LYS A 807 4.74 -17.45 -49.89
CA LYS A 807 3.96 -16.20 -49.98
C LYS A 807 2.51 -16.40 -49.54
N ASP A 808 1.91 -17.56 -49.82
CA ASP A 808 0.54 -17.89 -49.41
C ASP A 808 0.45 -18.11 -47.89
N ILE A 809 1.45 -18.77 -47.30
CA ILE A 809 1.55 -18.95 -45.84
C ILE A 809 1.76 -17.59 -45.14
N GLU A 810 2.65 -16.74 -45.66
CA GLU A 810 2.89 -15.40 -45.09
C GLU A 810 1.64 -14.52 -45.16
N ASN A 811 0.92 -14.54 -46.29
CA ASN A 811 -0.35 -13.83 -46.43
C ASN A 811 -1.42 -14.33 -45.44
N TRP A 812 -1.47 -15.64 -45.16
CA TRP A 812 -2.39 -16.19 -44.18
C TRP A 812 -2.05 -15.73 -42.75
N ILE A 813 -0.76 -15.72 -42.38
CA ILE A 813 -0.30 -15.21 -41.09
C ILE A 813 -0.69 -13.74 -40.90
N GLU A 814 -0.46 -12.90 -41.92
CA GLU A 814 -0.80 -11.48 -41.88
C GLU A 814 -2.32 -11.25 -41.82
N LYS A 815 -3.09 -11.94 -42.66
CA LYS A 815 -4.56 -11.80 -42.72
C LYS A 815 -5.25 -12.20 -41.42
N ASN A 816 -4.67 -13.13 -40.66
CA ASN A 816 -5.24 -13.59 -39.38
C ASN A 816 -4.52 -12.97 -38.16
N GLU A 817 -3.67 -11.97 -38.38
CA GLU A 817 -2.94 -11.24 -37.33
C GLU A 817 -2.19 -12.16 -36.35
N ILE A 818 -1.64 -13.27 -36.87
CA ILE A 818 -0.98 -14.29 -36.05
C ILE A 818 0.37 -13.75 -35.56
N LYS A 819 0.49 -13.58 -34.25
CA LYS A 819 1.73 -13.13 -33.60
C LYS A 819 2.72 -14.29 -33.48
N ILE A 820 3.62 -14.40 -34.44
CA ILE A 820 4.70 -15.40 -34.45
C ILE A 820 6.09 -14.77 -34.35
N SER A 821 6.97 -15.35 -33.53
CA SER A 821 8.34 -14.87 -33.38
C SER A 821 9.19 -15.18 -34.63
N PRO A 822 10.26 -14.42 -34.92
CA PRO A 822 11.15 -14.70 -36.06
C PRO A 822 11.74 -16.12 -36.03
N ALA A 823 12.06 -16.64 -34.83
CA ALA A 823 12.57 -17.99 -34.65
C ALA A 823 11.53 -19.06 -35.02
N ASN A 824 10.28 -18.91 -34.58
CA ASN A 824 9.20 -19.84 -34.89
C ASN A 824 8.80 -19.77 -36.36
N LYS A 825 8.79 -18.57 -36.95
CA LYS A 825 8.55 -18.39 -38.38
C LYS A 825 9.61 -19.10 -39.22
N LYS A 826 10.88 -19.11 -38.78
CA LYS A 826 11.95 -19.88 -39.46
C LYS A 826 11.68 -21.38 -39.43
N LYS A 827 11.24 -21.93 -38.28
CA LYS A 827 10.93 -23.37 -38.13
C LYS A 827 9.86 -23.84 -39.10
N ILE A 828 8.83 -23.03 -39.37
CA ILE A 828 7.75 -23.38 -40.32
C ILE A 828 8.29 -23.77 -41.70
N PHE A 829 9.32 -23.07 -42.17
CA PHE A 829 9.89 -23.27 -43.51
C PHE A 829 11.13 -24.17 -43.51
N ASP A 830 11.50 -24.73 -42.37
CA ASP A 830 12.64 -25.64 -42.25
C ASP A 830 12.17 -27.08 -42.46
N VAL A 831 12.54 -27.66 -43.60
CA VAL A 831 12.16 -29.02 -43.97
C VAL A 831 12.66 -30.07 -42.98
N ASN A 832 13.79 -29.81 -42.32
CA ASN A 832 14.34 -30.76 -41.35
C ASN A 832 13.46 -30.85 -40.10
N VAL A 833 12.81 -29.74 -39.71
CA VAL A 833 11.85 -29.75 -38.59
C VAL A 833 10.68 -30.67 -38.91
N TRP A 834 10.10 -30.56 -40.12
CA TRP A 834 8.99 -31.42 -40.54
C TRP A 834 9.38 -32.90 -40.63
N LYS A 835 10.55 -33.20 -41.22
CA LYS A 835 11.06 -34.57 -41.32
C LYS A 835 11.35 -35.20 -39.95
N SER A 836 11.93 -34.45 -39.03
CA SER A 836 12.16 -34.94 -37.67
C SER A 836 10.85 -35.24 -36.95
N GLN A 837 9.82 -34.39 -37.08
CA GLN A 837 8.50 -34.65 -36.48
C GLN A 837 7.79 -35.86 -37.15
N GLU A 838 7.95 -36.03 -38.46
CA GLU A 838 7.46 -37.23 -39.17
C GLU A 838 8.14 -38.51 -38.68
N GLU A 839 9.46 -38.46 -38.42
CA GLU A 839 10.23 -39.58 -37.88
C GLU A 839 9.76 -39.96 -36.47
N LEU A 840 9.53 -38.99 -35.58
CA LEU A 840 8.97 -39.24 -34.24
C LEU A 840 7.61 -39.94 -34.31
N MET A 841 6.75 -39.46 -35.21
CA MET A 841 5.43 -40.04 -35.43
C MET A 841 5.55 -41.50 -35.90
N LYS A 842 6.36 -41.78 -36.93
CA LYS A 842 6.58 -43.13 -37.47
C LYS A 842 7.18 -44.10 -36.45
N ILE A 843 8.13 -43.63 -35.63
CA ILE A 843 8.68 -44.44 -34.53
C ILE A 843 7.55 -44.79 -33.54
N THR A 844 6.70 -43.82 -33.20
CA THR A 844 5.61 -44.03 -32.24
C THR A 844 4.49 -44.92 -32.82
N GLU A 845 4.25 -44.88 -34.13
CA GLU A 845 3.36 -45.83 -34.84
C GLU A 845 3.88 -47.27 -34.70
N GLN A 846 5.18 -47.51 -34.90
CA GLN A 846 5.78 -48.83 -34.71
C GLN A 846 5.72 -49.30 -33.24
N LEU A 847 5.89 -48.38 -32.29
CA LEU A 847 5.69 -48.67 -30.87
C LEU A 847 4.24 -49.06 -30.55
N LEU A 848 3.26 -48.41 -31.20
CA LEU A 848 1.85 -48.75 -31.05
C LEU A 848 1.53 -50.14 -31.62
N GLU A 849 2.10 -50.50 -32.77
CA GLU A 849 1.90 -51.82 -33.38
C GLU A 849 2.39 -52.97 -32.49
N GLU A 850 3.49 -52.76 -31.76
CA GLU A 850 4.09 -53.79 -30.90
C GLU A 850 3.49 -53.82 -29.49
N ILE A 851 3.20 -52.66 -28.88
CA ILE A 851 2.72 -52.56 -27.49
C ILE A 851 1.18 -52.57 -27.41
N GLY A 852 0.50 -52.02 -28.41
CA GLY A 852 -0.94 -51.81 -28.43
C GLY A 852 -1.42 -50.61 -27.61
N GLU A 853 -2.74 -50.36 -27.65
CA GLU A 853 -3.40 -49.26 -26.92
C GLU A 853 -3.66 -49.62 -25.44
N ILE A 854 -2.65 -50.15 -24.75
CA ILE A 854 -2.73 -50.50 -23.32
C ILE A 854 -2.36 -49.28 -22.49
N GLU A 855 -3.17 -49.00 -21.47
CA GLU A 855 -2.88 -47.97 -20.46
C GLU A 855 -2.01 -48.55 -19.34
N PHE A 856 -0.99 -47.79 -18.94
CA PHE A 856 -0.08 -48.14 -17.87
C PHE A 856 -0.18 -47.12 -16.74
N ASP A 857 -0.51 -47.60 -15.54
CA ASP A 857 -0.51 -46.78 -14.33
C ASP A 857 0.91 -46.52 -13.80
N ASN A 858 1.91 -47.30 -14.23
CA ASN A 858 3.30 -47.17 -13.83
C ASN A 858 4.20 -46.77 -15.00
N PHE A 859 4.53 -45.47 -15.06
CA PHE A 859 5.43 -44.94 -16.08
C PHE A 859 6.82 -45.57 -16.07
N ASN A 860 7.34 -46.02 -14.93
CA ASN A 860 8.68 -46.61 -14.87
C ASN A 860 8.72 -47.92 -15.67
N THR A 861 7.73 -48.79 -15.45
CA THR A 861 7.62 -50.05 -16.21
C THR A 861 7.31 -49.80 -17.69
N PHE A 862 6.52 -48.76 -17.99
CA PHE A 862 6.23 -48.38 -19.37
C PHE A 862 7.49 -47.86 -20.09
N LYS A 863 8.30 -47.06 -19.40
CA LYS A 863 9.57 -46.55 -19.92
C LYS A 863 10.55 -47.67 -20.24
N ASP A 864 10.65 -48.69 -19.37
CA ASP A 864 11.48 -49.88 -19.62
C ASP A 864 10.96 -50.67 -20.82
N LEU A 865 9.63 -50.88 -20.91
CA LEU A 865 8.98 -51.54 -22.05
C LEU A 865 9.24 -50.83 -23.38
N ILE A 866 9.19 -49.48 -23.39
CA ILE A 866 9.53 -48.68 -24.57
C ILE A 866 11.00 -48.88 -24.95
N GLY A 867 11.92 -48.88 -23.97
CA GLY A 867 13.33 -49.14 -24.19
C GLY A 867 13.60 -50.53 -24.80
N ASP A 868 12.98 -51.57 -24.23
CA ASP A 868 13.10 -52.94 -24.71
C ASP A 868 12.51 -53.11 -26.12
N THR A 869 11.35 -52.49 -26.37
CA THR A 869 10.71 -52.49 -27.70
C THR A 869 11.58 -51.78 -28.74
N LEU A 870 12.15 -50.61 -28.42
CA LEU A 870 13.07 -49.89 -29.32
C LEU A 870 14.30 -50.74 -29.66
N ASN A 871 14.87 -51.45 -28.68
CA ASN A 871 15.98 -52.38 -28.91
C ASN A 871 15.57 -53.58 -29.79
N LYS A 872 14.37 -54.14 -29.57
CA LYS A 872 13.83 -55.23 -30.38
C LYS A 872 13.62 -54.84 -31.84
N LEU A 873 13.20 -53.60 -32.08
CA LEU A 873 12.97 -53.04 -33.42
C LEU A 873 14.25 -52.48 -34.07
N ASP A 874 15.40 -52.53 -33.38
CA ASP A 874 16.67 -51.93 -33.81
C ASP A 874 16.57 -50.41 -34.13
N ILE A 875 15.71 -49.70 -33.41
CA ILE A 875 15.50 -48.25 -33.58
C ILE A 875 16.42 -47.49 -32.65
N LYS A 876 17.29 -46.64 -33.21
CA LYS A 876 18.15 -45.72 -32.45
C LYS A 876 17.53 -44.34 -32.38
N ILE A 877 17.18 -43.90 -31.18
CA ILE A 877 16.60 -42.58 -30.92
C ILE A 877 17.44 -41.79 -29.91
N GLY A 878 17.58 -40.48 -30.14
CA GLY A 878 18.25 -39.58 -29.20
C GLY A 878 17.38 -39.31 -27.96
N LYS A 879 18.01 -39.04 -26.81
CA LYS A 879 17.28 -38.75 -25.55
C LYS A 879 16.22 -37.66 -25.71
N LYS A 880 16.55 -36.57 -26.41
CA LYS A 880 15.64 -35.44 -26.62
C LYS A 880 14.37 -35.84 -27.39
N ASP A 881 14.52 -36.70 -28.38
CA ASP A 881 13.44 -37.18 -29.25
C ASP A 881 12.57 -38.20 -28.51
N LEU A 882 13.20 -39.06 -27.70
CA LEU A 882 12.49 -39.96 -26.79
C LEU A 882 11.67 -39.21 -25.73
N ASP A 883 12.23 -38.13 -25.17
CA ASP A 883 11.51 -37.25 -24.23
C ASP A 883 10.29 -36.59 -24.90
N LEU A 884 10.36 -36.24 -26.20
CA LEU A 884 9.20 -35.72 -26.95
C LEU A 884 8.11 -36.78 -27.10
N ILE A 885 8.47 -38.02 -27.41
CA ILE A 885 7.53 -39.15 -27.47
C ILE A 885 6.86 -39.34 -26.12
N PHE A 886 7.62 -39.44 -25.02
CA PHE A 886 7.05 -39.58 -23.68
C PHE A 886 6.10 -38.43 -23.32
N ASN A 887 6.46 -37.19 -23.65
CA ASN A 887 5.58 -36.04 -23.40
C ASN A 887 4.25 -36.08 -24.19
N ALA A 888 4.20 -36.78 -25.33
CA ALA A 888 2.98 -36.93 -26.12
C ALA A 888 2.07 -38.06 -25.62
N ILE A 889 2.66 -39.14 -25.09
CA ILE A 889 1.95 -40.37 -24.70
C ILE A 889 1.75 -40.52 -23.18
N THR A 890 2.14 -39.52 -22.38
CA THR A 890 1.96 -39.52 -20.92
C THR A 890 1.17 -38.31 -20.45
N TRP A 891 0.48 -38.46 -19.32
CA TRP A 891 -0.20 -37.36 -18.64
C TRP A 891 -0.10 -37.52 -17.12
N LYS A 892 -0.20 -36.40 -16.43
CA LYS A 892 -0.20 -36.37 -14.97
C LYS A 892 -1.52 -36.91 -14.42
N ASP A 893 -1.42 -37.83 -13.47
CA ASP A 893 -2.57 -38.46 -12.83
C ASP A 893 -2.22 -38.83 -11.38
N GLU A 894 -3.10 -38.55 -10.42
CA GLU A 894 -2.84 -38.82 -8.99
C GLU A 894 -2.86 -40.32 -8.67
N GLU A 895 -3.53 -41.15 -9.50
CA GLU A 895 -3.58 -42.60 -9.33
C GLU A 895 -2.38 -43.33 -9.95
N GLY A 896 -1.54 -42.64 -10.73
CA GLY A 896 -0.34 -43.24 -11.32
C GLY A 896 0.76 -43.48 -10.27
N GLU A 897 1.63 -44.46 -10.50
CA GLU A 897 2.78 -44.72 -9.63
C GLU A 897 3.83 -43.59 -9.70
N PRO A 898 4.60 -43.34 -8.62
CA PRO A 898 5.63 -42.31 -8.60
C PRO A 898 6.71 -42.55 -9.66
N VAL A 899 7.08 -41.51 -10.39
CA VAL A 899 8.18 -41.54 -11.35
C VAL A 899 9.51 -41.58 -10.59
N ILE A 900 10.32 -42.59 -10.86
CA ILE A 900 11.63 -42.78 -10.25
C ILE A 900 12.65 -41.96 -11.03
N LYS A 901 13.29 -41.02 -10.33
CA LYS A 901 14.37 -40.21 -10.90
C LYS A 901 15.69 -40.97 -10.89
N LYS A 902 16.00 -41.62 -9.77
CA LYS A 902 17.17 -42.49 -9.61
C LYS A 902 16.99 -43.44 -8.43
N VAL A 903 17.68 -44.56 -8.49
CA VAL A 903 17.87 -45.47 -7.36
C VAL A 903 19.34 -45.35 -6.93
N GLU A 904 19.57 -45.03 -5.67
CA GLU A 904 20.91 -44.93 -5.10
C GLU A 904 21.56 -46.31 -4.93
N LYS A 905 22.88 -46.34 -4.74
CA LYS A 905 23.64 -47.60 -4.59
C LYS A 905 23.23 -48.43 -3.37
N ASP A 906 22.64 -47.80 -2.37
CA ASP A 906 22.14 -48.43 -1.14
C ASP A 906 20.69 -48.93 -1.26
N GLY A 907 20.05 -48.73 -2.43
CA GLY A 907 18.66 -49.11 -2.68
C GLY A 907 17.63 -48.01 -2.40
N THR A 908 18.06 -46.83 -1.94
CA THR A 908 17.14 -45.69 -1.71
C THR A 908 16.57 -45.17 -3.03
N ILE A 909 15.24 -45.09 -3.11
CA ILE A 909 14.54 -44.58 -4.29
C ILE A 909 14.35 -43.07 -4.16
N ILE A 910 14.80 -42.33 -5.17
CA ILE A 910 14.58 -40.88 -5.27
C ILE A 910 13.58 -40.63 -6.39
N TYR A 911 12.43 -40.08 -6.03
CA TYR A 911 11.38 -39.74 -6.97
C TYR A 911 11.65 -38.42 -7.70
N GLU A 912 11.09 -38.30 -8.89
CA GLU A 912 11.07 -37.04 -9.63
C GLU A 912 10.02 -36.12 -9.01
N ALA A 913 10.34 -34.84 -8.80
CA ALA A 913 9.42 -33.91 -8.16
C ALA A 913 8.42 -33.34 -9.18
N ASP A 914 7.15 -33.28 -8.81
CA ASP A 914 6.14 -32.55 -9.59
C ASP A 914 6.18 -31.06 -9.24
N SER A 915 6.70 -30.26 -10.18
CA SER A 915 6.74 -28.80 -10.01
C SER A 915 5.37 -28.14 -9.85
N ASP A 916 4.29 -28.77 -10.31
CA ASP A 916 2.92 -28.23 -10.21
C ASP A 916 2.28 -28.52 -8.84
N LEU A 917 2.81 -29.51 -8.11
CA LEU A 917 2.37 -29.88 -6.76
C LEU A 917 3.32 -29.41 -5.66
N ARG A 918 4.46 -28.80 -6.04
CA ARG A 918 5.39 -28.17 -5.11
C ARG A 918 4.69 -27.09 -4.30
N ASP A 919 4.92 -27.11 -3.00
CA ASP A 919 4.42 -26.11 -2.07
C ASP A 919 5.54 -25.62 -1.13
N SER A 920 5.20 -24.73 -0.22
CA SER A 920 6.10 -24.29 0.83
C SER A 920 5.37 -24.09 2.13
N GLU A 921 6.00 -24.46 3.23
CA GLU A 921 5.47 -24.26 4.59
C GLU A 921 6.42 -23.37 5.40
N SER A 922 5.87 -22.66 6.38
CA SER A 922 6.63 -21.75 7.25
C SER A 922 6.62 -22.31 8.67
N VAL A 923 7.74 -22.91 9.07
CA VAL A 923 7.91 -23.50 10.41
C VAL A 923 8.54 -22.45 11.34
N PRO A 924 7.94 -22.11 12.49
CA PRO A 924 8.56 -21.23 13.48
C PRO A 924 9.99 -21.69 13.87
N LEU A 925 10.90 -20.77 14.18
CA LEU A 925 12.29 -21.15 14.54
C LEU A 925 12.40 -21.93 15.86
N ASN A 926 11.41 -21.78 16.74
CA ASN A 926 11.34 -22.46 18.02
C ASN A 926 10.72 -23.87 17.90
N GLU A 927 10.48 -24.35 16.68
CA GLU A 927 9.92 -25.67 16.40
C GLU A 927 10.85 -26.45 15.46
N ASP A 928 10.98 -27.77 15.70
CA ASP A 928 11.75 -28.64 14.82
C ASP A 928 11.03 -28.83 13.47
N ILE A 929 11.80 -28.71 12.39
CA ILE A 929 11.27 -28.78 11.02
C ILE A 929 10.64 -30.14 10.72
N HIS A 930 11.29 -31.23 11.15
CA HIS A 930 10.83 -32.59 10.84
C HIS A 930 9.62 -32.96 11.69
N GLU A 931 9.59 -32.60 12.97
CA GLU A 931 8.41 -32.80 13.83
C GLU A 931 7.18 -32.06 13.29
N TYR A 932 7.35 -30.79 12.86
CA TYR A 932 6.28 -30.04 12.22
C TYR A 932 5.83 -30.72 10.92
N PHE A 933 6.78 -31.14 10.08
CA PHE A 933 6.50 -31.75 8.78
C PHE A 933 5.75 -33.08 8.91
N GLU A 934 6.13 -33.92 9.88
CA GLU A 934 5.41 -35.16 10.21
C GLU A 934 3.98 -34.88 10.63
N ARG A 935 3.78 -33.90 11.53
CA ARG A 935 2.47 -33.57 12.11
C ARG A 935 1.53 -32.87 11.13
N GLU A 936 2.02 -31.87 10.39
CA GLU A 936 1.19 -30.97 9.60
C GLU A 936 1.17 -31.30 8.11
N VAL A 937 2.17 -32.03 7.59
CA VAL A 937 2.27 -32.34 6.15
C VAL A 937 2.08 -33.82 5.87
N LEU A 938 2.89 -34.71 6.45
CA LEU A 938 2.86 -36.14 6.13
C LEU A 938 1.52 -36.82 6.48
N ASN A 939 0.80 -36.32 7.48
CA ASN A 939 -0.55 -36.79 7.81
C ASN A 939 -1.57 -36.60 6.66
N TYR A 940 -1.34 -35.62 5.79
CA TYR A 940 -2.22 -35.34 4.65
C TYR A 940 -1.59 -35.75 3.31
N ILE A 941 -0.26 -35.76 3.23
CA ILE A 941 0.51 -36.04 2.01
C ILE A 941 1.68 -36.98 2.37
N PRO A 942 1.43 -38.30 2.51
CA PRO A 942 2.40 -39.25 3.08
C PRO A 942 3.68 -39.44 2.27
N ASP A 943 3.66 -39.13 0.97
CA ASP A 943 4.77 -39.29 0.04
C ASP A 943 5.52 -37.97 -0.25
N ALA A 944 5.20 -36.90 0.49
CA ALA A 944 5.92 -35.63 0.39
C ALA A 944 7.30 -35.71 1.06
N TRP A 945 8.23 -34.88 0.61
CA TRP A 945 9.52 -34.68 1.28
C TRP A 945 9.95 -33.22 1.25
N ILE A 946 10.87 -32.88 2.14
CA ILE A 946 11.44 -31.53 2.22
C ILE A 946 12.63 -31.44 1.27
N ASP A 947 12.68 -30.41 0.42
CA ASP A 947 13.90 -30.02 -0.27
C ASP A 947 14.74 -29.11 0.63
N GLU A 948 15.59 -29.74 1.46
CA GLU A 948 16.45 -29.04 2.42
C GLU A 948 17.36 -28.00 1.73
N SER A 949 17.78 -28.25 0.48
CA SER A 949 18.64 -27.33 -0.26
C SER A 949 17.99 -25.99 -0.59
N LYS A 950 16.65 -25.93 -0.52
CA LYS A 950 15.84 -24.72 -0.75
C LYS A 950 15.28 -24.14 0.55
N THR A 951 15.59 -24.71 1.70
CA THR A 951 15.10 -24.20 2.98
C THR A 951 15.79 -22.88 3.31
N GLN A 952 15.00 -21.86 3.62
CA GLN A 952 15.50 -20.51 3.88
C GLN A 952 14.90 -19.94 5.16
N LYS A 953 15.74 -19.25 5.93
CA LYS A 953 15.32 -18.55 7.14
C LYS A 953 14.68 -17.21 6.77
N GLY A 954 13.46 -16.95 7.22
CA GLY A 954 12.74 -15.70 7.05
C GLY A 954 12.37 -15.06 8.38
N TYR A 955 12.04 -13.77 8.37
CA TYR A 955 11.58 -13.03 9.54
C TYR A 955 10.39 -12.16 9.20
N SER A 956 9.39 -12.14 10.09
CA SER A 956 8.18 -11.34 9.96
C SER A 956 7.57 -11.02 11.32
N ILE A 957 7.00 -9.83 11.47
CA ILE A 957 6.39 -9.35 12.71
C ILE A 957 4.90 -9.16 12.45
N SER A 958 4.06 -10.06 12.97
CA SER A 958 2.60 -10.00 12.78
C SER A 958 1.89 -9.49 14.03
N PHE A 959 1.60 -8.19 14.08
CA PHE A 959 0.81 -7.61 15.17
C PHE A 959 -0.56 -8.29 15.30
N THR A 960 -1.22 -8.60 14.19
CA THR A 960 -2.51 -9.31 14.19
C THR A 960 -2.38 -10.68 14.87
N ARG A 961 -1.37 -11.49 14.53
CA ARG A 961 -1.16 -12.80 15.18
C ARG A 961 -1.01 -12.66 16.69
N TYR A 962 -0.36 -11.58 17.15
CA TYR A 962 -0.04 -11.42 18.55
C TYR A 962 -1.12 -10.73 19.37
N PHE A 963 -1.87 -9.77 18.82
CA PHE A 963 -2.85 -8.98 19.59
C PHE A 963 -4.31 -9.30 19.23
N TYR A 964 -4.56 -10.17 18.26
CA TYR A 964 -5.91 -10.64 17.98
C TYR A 964 -6.41 -11.52 19.13
N ASN A 965 -7.36 -10.98 19.89
CA ASN A 965 -8.16 -11.75 20.82
C ASN A 965 -9.45 -12.14 20.12
N PHE A 966 -9.63 -13.43 19.84
CA PHE A 966 -10.92 -13.95 19.38
C PHE A 966 -11.97 -13.63 20.44
N THR A 967 -12.85 -12.68 20.14
CA THR A 967 -14.00 -12.39 20.99
C THR A 967 -15.16 -13.18 20.39
N PRO A 968 -15.57 -14.31 21.00
CA PRO A 968 -16.75 -15.01 20.53
C PRO A 968 -17.95 -14.03 20.57
N PRO A 969 -18.84 -14.07 19.57
CA PRO A 969 -20.01 -13.20 19.58
C PRO A 969 -20.80 -13.35 20.88
N ARG A 970 -21.26 -12.23 21.44
CA ARG A 970 -22.12 -12.21 22.64
C ARG A 970 -23.34 -13.12 22.40
N SER A 971 -23.78 -13.83 23.43
CA SER A 971 -24.95 -14.70 23.28
C SER A 971 -26.20 -13.86 22.97
N LEU A 972 -27.13 -14.44 22.21
CA LEU A 972 -28.39 -13.79 21.86
C LEU A 972 -29.20 -13.42 23.11
N GLU A 973 -29.10 -14.20 24.20
CA GLU A 973 -29.77 -13.88 25.46
C GLU A 973 -29.21 -12.61 26.11
N ALA A 974 -27.89 -12.40 26.07
CA ALA A 974 -27.26 -11.21 26.63
C ALA A 974 -27.66 -9.94 25.85
N ILE A 975 -27.74 -10.04 24.52
CA ILE A 975 -28.19 -8.93 23.65
C ILE A 975 -29.68 -8.63 23.87
N ALA A 976 -30.52 -9.66 23.97
CA ALA A 976 -31.95 -9.50 24.23
C ALA A 976 -32.22 -8.84 25.58
N SER A 977 -31.54 -9.28 26.65
CA SER A 977 -31.70 -8.71 27.98
C SER A 977 -31.24 -7.23 28.05
N GLU A 978 -30.20 -6.86 27.31
CA GLU A 978 -29.72 -5.48 27.24
C GLU A 978 -30.68 -4.58 26.43
N ILE A 979 -31.29 -5.11 25.37
CA ILE A 979 -32.35 -4.42 24.61
C ILE A 979 -33.60 -4.22 25.48
N GLU A 980 -34.03 -5.23 26.23
CA GLU A 980 -35.16 -5.10 27.17
C GLU A 980 -34.87 -4.03 28.23
N LYS A 981 -33.65 -4.02 28.78
CA LYS A 981 -33.24 -3.01 29.76
C LYS A 981 -33.24 -1.59 29.20
N LEU A 982 -32.74 -1.42 27.97
CA LEU A 982 -32.79 -0.14 27.25
C LEU A 982 -34.22 0.27 26.91
N GLN A 983 -35.11 -0.68 26.60
CA GLN A 983 -36.54 -0.40 26.41
C GLN A 983 -37.19 0.07 27.70
N GLU A 984 -36.95 -0.59 28.83
CA GLU A 984 -37.46 -0.15 30.15
C GLU A 984 -36.93 1.25 30.53
N GLU A 985 -35.64 1.53 30.30
CA GLU A 985 -35.06 2.86 30.52
C GLU A 985 -35.67 3.93 29.60
N THR A 986 -35.97 3.59 28.36
CA THR A 986 -36.56 4.53 27.38
C THR A 986 -38.05 4.76 27.62
N GLU A 987 -38.80 3.73 28.05
CA GLU A 987 -40.20 3.84 28.45
C GLU A 987 -40.35 4.68 29.71
N GLY A 988 -39.46 4.51 30.70
CA GLY A 988 -39.43 5.36 31.90
C GLY A 988 -39.18 6.83 31.57
N ILE A 989 -38.27 7.14 30.64
CA ILE A 989 -38.01 8.51 30.18
C ILE A 989 -39.20 9.07 29.39
N MET A 990 -39.91 8.26 28.60
CA MET A 990 -41.13 8.69 27.90
C MET A 990 -42.30 8.94 28.84
N GLU A 991 -42.47 8.14 29.91
CA GLU A 991 -43.50 8.37 30.93
C GLU A 991 -43.22 9.64 31.75
N GLU A 992 -41.96 9.96 32.02
CA GLU A 992 -41.57 11.24 32.64
C GLU A 992 -41.91 12.42 31.71
N PHE A 993 -41.62 12.29 30.41
CA PHE A 993 -41.89 13.35 29.42
C PHE A 993 -43.38 13.55 29.07
N LEU A 994 -44.22 12.55 29.33
CA LEU A 994 -45.67 12.61 29.09
C LEU A 994 -46.47 13.06 30.32
N ASN A 995 -45.85 13.06 31.51
CA ASN A 995 -46.47 13.47 32.77
C ASN A 995 -46.03 14.86 33.28
N ASP A 996 -45.06 15.49 32.63
CA ASP A 996 -44.74 16.93 32.73
C ASP A 996 -45.42 17.74 31.61
#